data_AF-A0A6B3C782-F1
#
_entry.id   AF-A0A6B3C782-F1
#
_cell.length_a   1.000
_cell.length_b   1.000
_cell.length_c   1.000
_cell.angle_alpha   90.00
_cell.angle_beta   90.00
_cell.angle_gamma   90.00
#
_symmetry.space_group_name_H-M   'P 1'
#
loop_
_entity.id
_entity.type
_entity.pdbx_description
1 polymer ?
#
loop_
_entity_poly.entity_id
_entity_poly.type
_entity_poly.pdbx_seq_one_letter_code
_entity_poly.pdbx_strand_id
1 'polypeptide(L)'
;MLGSTHGTLTTDSRRARVIACGEQPSPVVHGRPADVDDLDVSGRPLYAGVPDLDRFFRPESLAVVGASDAEGRPNTGITRQLLAWAERVGARLHPVHPTREAVFGIPCFPSVADLPEQIDLAVLLVADPLPVVEQLAEAKVKFAVAFASGFAETGEAGAEAQARLAAAVRRSGLRLLGPNTNLNAFENFREDLDGPAIALITQSGHQGRPVFALQELGIRLSHWAPTGNEADLETADFISYFSERPEVGAIACYVEGLKDGRSFLLAADRAARRGVPVVAVKVGRTETGARTAASHTGKLTGADRVVDAAMRQYGVIRVDGLDQLQDTSALLARARRPLADGVAVYSISGGTGAHFADLATEAGLNLPQLSAGKQTELHQWIPDYLNVANPIDSGGHPVGDWRGRKIIDAILADPAVGVLVCPITGPFPPMSDKLAQDLVDAAEQTDKLVCVIWGSPVGTEAAYRETLLGSSRVATFRTFANCVTAVRAHLDHARFTASYRSPFDEAPRTPSPSFRKARALMRPGEALSEHAAKLLLRAYGIRVPREQLVTSAAAAVRAAGLVGYPVVMKASGGQIAHKTELGLVKIGLTSASQVRDAYRELTDIARYEGVDLDGVLVCQMVERGVEMVVGVTHDDLFGPTVTVGLGGVLVEVLQDTAVRVPPFGEVQARDMLTELRGRALLDGVRGRPPADLDALVEVVMRVQRMALELGDELAELDINPLMVLPRGQGAVALDALAVCGPGPDGRHIQHSTDVNQPPL
;
A
#
# COMPACT_ATOMS: atom_id res chain seq x y z
N MET A 1 80.11 -5.06 43.92
CA MET A 1 80.38 -6.29 43.16
C MET A 1 79.10 -6.71 42.44
N LEU A 2 79.18 -6.88 41.11
CA LEU A 2 78.30 -7.68 40.21
C LEU A 2 76.80 -7.22 40.17
N GLY A 3 76.21 -6.77 39.06
CA GLY A 3 76.28 -7.23 37.66
C GLY A 3 74.87 -7.75 37.27
N SER A 4 74.05 -6.95 36.57
CA SER A 4 73.70 -7.09 35.14
C SER A 4 73.05 -8.42 34.70
N THR A 5 71.83 -8.34 34.11
CA THR A 5 71.31 -9.02 32.87
C THR A 5 69.77 -8.81 32.82
N HIS A 6 69.16 -7.99 31.95
CA HIS A 6 68.82 -8.08 30.50
C HIS A 6 67.56 -8.91 30.10
N GLY A 7 66.67 -8.24 29.34
CA GLY A 7 65.55 -8.79 28.52
C GLY A 7 64.14 -8.55 29.11
N THR A 8 63.08 -8.09 28.43
CA THR A 8 62.82 -7.78 27.00
C THR A 8 61.48 -7.01 26.92
N LEU A 9 61.29 -6.18 25.90
CA LEU A 9 60.01 -5.57 25.51
C LEU A 9 58.97 -6.65 25.16
N THR A 10 57.74 -6.51 25.67
CA THR A 10 56.54 -7.04 25.01
C THR A 10 55.45 -5.96 24.97
N THR A 11 55.01 -5.70 23.74
CA THR A 11 53.83 -4.94 23.35
C THR A 11 52.56 -5.58 23.89
N ASP A 12 51.66 -4.80 24.49
CA ASP A 12 50.24 -5.13 24.37
C ASP A 12 49.32 -3.90 24.46
N SER A 13 48.61 -3.68 23.36
CA SER A 13 47.60 -2.65 23.17
C SER A 13 46.32 -2.99 23.94
N ARG A 14 46.14 -2.41 25.13
CA ARG A 14 44.82 -2.47 25.79
C ARG A 14 43.88 -1.45 25.16
N ARG A 15 43.08 -1.93 24.20
CA ARG A 15 41.78 -1.36 23.83
C ARG A 15 40.98 -1.12 25.12
N ALA A 16 40.72 0.14 25.45
CA ALA A 16 39.70 0.48 26.43
C ALA A 16 38.33 0.12 25.85
N ARG A 17 37.87 -1.10 26.14
CA ARG A 17 36.45 -1.45 26.07
C ARG A 17 35.74 -0.59 27.10
N VAL A 18 34.99 0.43 26.66
CA VAL A 18 33.93 1.00 27.49
C VAL A 18 32.84 -0.05 27.54
N ILE A 19 32.69 -0.62 28.73
CA ILE A 19 31.75 -1.69 29.05
C ILE A 19 30.34 -1.12 28.92
N ALA A 20 29.59 -1.69 27.98
CA ALA A 20 28.14 -1.70 28.02
C ALA A 20 27.71 -2.49 29.25
N CYS A 21 27.33 -1.80 30.32
CA CYS A 21 26.40 -2.32 31.31
C CYS A 21 25.03 -1.82 30.84
N GLY A 22 24.09 -2.65 30.41
CA GLY A 22 23.69 -3.85 31.14
C GLY A 22 22.51 -3.55 32.07
N GLU A 23 21.61 -2.65 31.67
CA GLU A 23 20.18 -2.91 31.80
C GLU A 23 19.66 -2.92 30.37
N GLN A 24 19.17 -4.07 29.92
CA GLN A 24 18.23 -4.04 28.81
C GLN A 24 17.11 -3.08 29.25
N PRO A 25 16.64 -2.15 28.39
CA PRO A 25 15.29 -1.66 28.60
C PRO A 25 14.44 -2.91 28.69
N SER A 26 13.74 -3.07 29.83
CA SER A 26 12.69 -4.08 30.00
C SER A 26 12.00 -4.27 28.66
N PRO A 27 11.79 -5.52 28.17
CA PRO A 27 11.18 -5.71 26.86
C PRO A 27 9.98 -4.79 26.81
N VAL A 28 10.01 -3.87 25.84
CA VAL A 28 8.84 -3.16 25.35
C VAL A 28 7.73 -4.17 25.42
N VAL A 29 6.68 -3.88 26.21
CA VAL A 29 5.51 -4.75 26.38
C VAL A 29 5.32 -5.49 25.07
N HIS A 30 5.65 -6.79 25.03
CA HIS A 30 5.59 -7.53 23.77
C HIS A 30 4.21 -7.26 23.22
N GLY A 31 4.16 -6.68 22.01
CA GLY A 31 2.91 -6.26 21.40
C GLY A 31 1.94 -7.44 21.46
N ARG A 32 0.85 -7.28 22.20
CA ARG A 32 -0.23 -8.26 22.16
C ARG A 32 -1.03 -8.02 20.87
N PRO A 33 -1.63 -9.06 20.29
CA PRO A 33 -2.62 -8.87 19.24
C PRO A 33 -3.64 -7.79 19.62
N ALA A 34 -3.90 -6.88 18.68
CA ALA A 34 -4.92 -5.85 18.86
C ALA A 34 -6.31 -6.48 19.05
N ASP A 35 -7.12 -5.87 19.90
CA ASP A 35 -8.51 -6.28 20.18
C ASP A 35 -9.49 -5.17 19.76
N VAL A 36 -10.80 -5.46 19.73
CA VAL A 36 -11.87 -4.62 19.14
C VAL A 36 -11.88 -3.17 19.64
N ASP A 37 -11.49 -2.95 20.89
CA ASP A 37 -11.48 -1.62 21.53
C ASP A 37 -10.07 -1.02 21.69
N ASP A 38 -9.04 -1.70 21.17
CA ASP A 38 -7.67 -1.19 21.25
C ASP A 38 -7.51 0.04 20.36
N LEU A 39 -7.08 1.15 20.97
CA LEU A 39 -6.61 2.35 20.28
C LEU A 39 -5.10 2.44 20.38
N ASP A 40 -4.46 2.99 19.33
CA ASP A 40 -3.07 3.40 19.43
C ASP A 40 -2.92 4.69 20.24
N VAL A 41 -1.68 5.11 20.45
CA VAL A 41 -1.34 6.32 21.20
C VAL A 41 -1.95 7.60 20.61
N SER A 42 -2.32 7.60 19.32
CA SER A 42 -3.01 8.71 18.65
C SER A 42 -4.52 8.68 18.83
N GLY A 43 -5.06 7.62 19.46
CA GLY A 43 -6.50 7.41 19.63
C GLY A 43 -7.17 6.76 18.41
N ARG A 44 -6.41 6.24 17.44
CA ARG A 44 -6.97 5.57 16.25
C ARG A 44 -7.10 4.05 16.48
N PRO A 45 -8.14 3.39 15.93
CA PRO A 45 -8.38 1.96 16.13
C PRO A 45 -7.23 1.08 15.65
N LEU A 46 -6.79 0.11 16.45
CA LEU A 46 -5.80 -0.91 16.08
C LEU A 46 -6.42 -2.18 15.51
N TYR A 47 -7.75 -2.28 15.60
CA TYR A 47 -8.53 -3.37 15.08
C TYR A 47 -9.85 -2.81 14.54
N ALA A 48 -10.36 -3.42 13.48
CA ALA A 48 -11.73 -3.17 13.02
C ALA A 48 -12.44 -4.51 12.93
N GLY A 49 -13.64 -4.64 13.52
CA GLY A 49 -14.47 -5.84 13.39
C GLY A 49 -14.78 -6.17 11.94
N VAL A 50 -15.05 -7.44 11.66
CA VAL A 50 -15.55 -7.85 10.35
C VAL A 50 -17.06 -7.62 10.33
N PRO A 51 -17.59 -6.81 9.40
CA PRO A 51 -19.02 -6.68 9.26
C PRO A 51 -19.60 -8.04 8.85
N ASP A 52 -20.62 -8.50 9.56
CA ASP A 52 -21.37 -9.70 9.17
C ASP A 52 -22.25 -9.36 7.96
N LEU A 53 -21.75 -9.67 6.76
CA LEU A 53 -22.45 -9.44 5.49
C LEU A 53 -23.13 -10.71 4.96
N ASP A 54 -23.24 -11.77 5.74
CA ASP A 54 -23.87 -13.03 5.29
C ASP A 54 -25.33 -12.77 4.89
N ARG A 55 -26.06 -12.02 5.72
CA ARG A 55 -27.46 -11.63 5.46
C ARG A 55 -27.65 -10.62 4.34
N PHE A 56 -26.57 -9.93 3.93
CA PHE A 56 -26.60 -9.07 2.74
C PHE A 56 -26.53 -9.91 1.46
N PHE A 57 -25.58 -10.86 1.38
CA PHE A 57 -25.38 -11.68 0.17
C PHE A 57 -26.33 -12.88 0.08
N ARG A 58 -26.83 -13.38 1.21
CA ARG A 58 -27.76 -14.51 1.32
C ARG A 58 -28.91 -14.16 2.29
N PRO A 59 -29.79 -13.19 1.94
CA PRO A 59 -30.94 -12.85 2.76
C PRO A 59 -32.00 -13.97 2.69
N GLU A 60 -32.78 -14.14 3.77
CA GLU A 60 -33.98 -14.98 3.72
C GLU A 60 -35.21 -14.19 3.23
N SER A 61 -35.23 -12.88 3.47
CA SER A 61 -36.32 -11.98 3.10
C SER A 61 -35.79 -10.64 2.54
N LEU A 62 -36.40 -10.19 1.44
CA LEU A 62 -36.04 -8.99 0.70
C LEU A 62 -37.26 -8.10 0.53
N ALA A 63 -37.13 -6.79 0.76
CA ALA A 63 -38.13 -5.80 0.37
C ALA A 63 -37.63 -4.96 -0.82
N VAL A 64 -38.49 -4.70 -1.80
CA VAL A 64 -38.18 -3.80 -2.93
C VAL A 64 -39.07 -2.56 -2.85
N VAL A 65 -38.51 -1.46 -2.34
CA VAL A 65 -39.22 -0.19 -2.16
C VAL A 65 -39.18 0.61 -3.46
N GLY A 66 -40.36 0.96 -3.99
CA GLY A 66 -40.47 1.55 -5.32
C GLY A 66 -40.53 0.51 -6.44
N ALA A 67 -40.92 -0.74 -6.10
CA ALA A 67 -41.14 -1.81 -7.06
C ALA A 67 -42.16 -1.41 -8.14
N SER A 68 -41.93 -1.89 -9.36
CA SER A 68 -42.77 -1.57 -10.52
C SER A 68 -42.80 -2.74 -11.50
N ASP A 69 -43.95 -2.94 -12.15
CA ASP A 69 -44.13 -3.78 -13.34
C ASP A 69 -44.59 -2.97 -14.56
N ALA A 70 -44.65 -1.64 -14.45
CA ALA A 70 -45.05 -0.76 -15.54
C ALA A 70 -44.02 -0.78 -16.68
N GLU A 71 -44.49 -1.01 -17.90
CA GLU A 71 -43.62 -1.07 -19.08
C GLU A 71 -42.83 0.24 -19.29
N GLY A 72 -41.58 0.11 -19.75
CA GLY A 72 -40.71 1.25 -20.07
C GLY A 72 -40.08 1.98 -18.88
N ARG A 73 -40.31 1.57 -17.63
CA ARG A 73 -39.64 2.16 -16.45
C ARG A 73 -38.36 1.42 -16.05
N PRO A 74 -37.27 2.11 -15.68
CA PRO A 74 -36.06 1.47 -15.16
C PRO A 74 -36.34 0.56 -13.95
N ASN A 75 -37.17 1.00 -13.00
CA ASN A 75 -37.57 0.22 -11.83
C ASN A 75 -38.19 -1.13 -12.19
N THR A 76 -38.83 -1.24 -13.36
CA THR A 76 -39.44 -2.50 -13.82
C THR A 76 -38.39 -3.54 -14.22
N GLY A 77 -37.33 -3.12 -14.92
CA GLY A 77 -36.19 -3.99 -15.21
C GLY A 77 -35.48 -4.42 -13.94
N ILE A 78 -35.26 -3.47 -13.02
CA ILE A 78 -34.59 -3.72 -11.75
C ILE A 78 -35.39 -4.70 -10.87
N THR A 79 -36.70 -4.47 -10.71
CA THR A 79 -37.59 -5.33 -9.92
C THR A 79 -37.61 -6.75 -10.48
N ARG A 80 -37.65 -6.90 -11.82
CA ARG A 80 -37.61 -8.22 -12.48
C ARG A 80 -36.30 -8.96 -12.21
N GLN A 81 -35.16 -8.27 -12.25
CA GLN A 81 -33.87 -8.88 -11.95
C GLN A 81 -33.78 -9.32 -10.48
N LEU A 82 -34.28 -8.50 -9.55
CA LEU A 82 -34.33 -8.86 -8.12
C LEU A 82 -35.25 -10.04 -7.84
N LEU A 83 -36.36 -10.16 -8.56
CA LEU A 83 -37.25 -11.34 -8.49
C LEU A 83 -36.52 -12.62 -8.90
N ALA A 84 -35.88 -12.61 -10.08
CA ALA A 84 -35.11 -13.76 -10.56
C ALA A 84 -33.93 -14.11 -9.64
N TRP A 85 -33.26 -13.08 -9.09
CA TRP A 85 -32.21 -13.27 -8.10
C TRP A 85 -32.74 -13.89 -6.80
N ALA A 86 -33.83 -13.37 -6.25
CA ALA A 86 -34.44 -13.85 -5.01
C ALA A 86 -34.89 -15.31 -5.14
N GLU A 87 -35.50 -15.69 -6.26
CA GLU A 87 -35.86 -17.08 -6.55
C GLU A 87 -34.62 -18.00 -6.50
N ARG A 88 -33.52 -17.60 -7.16
CA ARG A 88 -32.28 -18.38 -7.21
C ARG A 88 -31.64 -18.55 -5.83
N VAL A 89 -31.63 -17.50 -5.01
CA VAL A 89 -31.03 -17.57 -3.65
C VAL A 89 -32.01 -18.10 -2.59
N GLY A 90 -33.25 -18.42 -2.98
CA GLY A 90 -34.29 -18.90 -2.06
C GLY A 90 -34.85 -17.83 -1.10
N ALA A 91 -34.72 -16.55 -1.45
CA ALA A 91 -35.20 -15.43 -0.66
C ALA A 91 -36.66 -15.08 -0.97
N ARG A 92 -37.45 -14.73 0.05
CA ARG A 92 -38.82 -14.22 -0.11
C ARG A 92 -38.78 -12.74 -0.45
N LEU A 93 -39.32 -12.36 -1.61
CA LEU A 93 -39.34 -10.97 -2.07
C LEU A 93 -40.71 -10.32 -1.85
N HIS A 94 -40.73 -9.17 -1.18
CA HIS A 94 -41.91 -8.34 -0.92
C HIS A 94 -41.83 -6.98 -1.64
N PRO A 95 -42.67 -6.74 -2.67
CA PRO A 95 -42.78 -5.44 -3.30
C PRO A 95 -43.43 -4.41 -2.36
N VAL A 96 -42.86 -3.20 -2.28
CA VAL A 96 -43.41 -2.09 -1.48
C VAL A 96 -43.67 -0.88 -2.38
N HIS A 97 -44.92 -0.43 -2.41
CA HIS A 97 -45.36 0.74 -3.18
C HIS A 97 -46.67 1.33 -2.60
N PRO A 98 -46.77 2.67 -2.39
CA PRO A 98 -47.88 3.29 -1.66
C PRO A 98 -49.28 3.03 -2.22
N THR A 99 -49.41 2.86 -3.54
CA THR A 99 -50.72 2.79 -4.24
C THR A 99 -50.97 1.52 -5.03
N ARG A 100 -50.03 0.56 -5.09
CA ARG A 100 -50.18 -0.64 -5.92
C ARG A 100 -50.60 -1.80 -5.04
N GLU A 101 -51.57 -2.58 -5.49
CA GLU A 101 -52.01 -3.80 -4.78
C GLU A 101 -51.14 -5.01 -5.11
N ALA A 102 -50.53 -5.05 -6.30
CA ALA A 102 -49.62 -6.10 -6.74
C ALA A 102 -48.56 -5.58 -7.71
N VAL A 103 -47.42 -6.28 -7.78
CA VAL A 103 -46.34 -6.07 -8.77
C VAL A 103 -45.90 -7.43 -9.30
N PHE A 104 -45.93 -7.64 -10.62
CA PHE A 104 -45.68 -8.95 -11.24
C PHE A 104 -46.53 -10.10 -10.65
N GLY A 105 -47.77 -9.79 -10.23
CA GLY A 105 -48.68 -10.75 -9.61
C GLY A 105 -48.39 -11.07 -8.14
N ILE A 106 -47.36 -10.47 -7.54
CA ILE A 106 -47.01 -10.62 -6.13
C ILE A 106 -47.70 -9.52 -5.31
N PRO A 107 -48.36 -9.84 -4.17
CA PRO A 107 -48.97 -8.84 -3.30
C PRO A 107 -47.99 -7.73 -2.93
N CYS A 108 -48.42 -6.48 -3.07
CA CYS A 108 -47.60 -5.31 -2.81
C CYS A 108 -48.10 -4.60 -1.55
N PHE A 109 -47.16 -4.22 -0.69
CA PHE A 109 -47.44 -3.58 0.60
C PHE A 109 -47.31 -2.06 0.50
N PRO A 110 -48.17 -1.27 1.17
CA PRO A 110 -48.15 0.18 1.04
C PRO A 110 -46.94 0.83 1.73
N SER A 111 -46.41 0.22 2.79
CA SER A 111 -45.19 0.66 3.47
C SER A 111 -44.36 -0.53 3.98
N VAL A 112 -43.14 -0.23 4.44
CA VAL A 112 -42.26 -1.22 5.08
C VAL A 112 -42.89 -1.76 6.38
N ALA A 113 -43.67 -0.94 7.09
CA ALA A 113 -44.31 -1.33 8.35
C ALA A 113 -45.42 -2.38 8.17
N ASP A 114 -45.97 -2.49 6.96
CA ASP A 114 -47.05 -3.43 6.62
C ASP A 114 -46.52 -4.80 6.18
N LEU A 115 -45.20 -4.99 6.14
CA LEU A 115 -44.59 -6.23 5.70
C LEU A 115 -44.91 -7.39 6.66
N PRO A 116 -45.16 -8.59 6.13
CA PRO A 116 -45.68 -9.71 6.92
C PRO A 116 -44.60 -10.41 7.77
N GLU A 117 -43.34 -10.05 7.57
CA GLU A 117 -42.19 -10.63 8.25
C GLU A 117 -41.05 -9.62 8.40
N GLN A 118 -40.06 -9.96 9.23
CA GLN A 118 -38.84 -9.18 9.35
C GLN A 118 -38.02 -9.27 8.06
N ILE A 119 -37.51 -8.13 7.60
CA ILE A 119 -36.71 -8.03 6.37
C ILE A 119 -35.21 -8.01 6.69
N ASP A 120 -34.46 -8.88 6.02
CA ASP A 120 -32.99 -8.88 6.09
C ASP A 120 -32.39 -7.75 5.23
N LEU A 121 -32.89 -7.59 3.99
CA LEU A 121 -32.37 -6.66 3.00
C LEU A 121 -33.48 -5.83 2.34
N ALA A 122 -33.32 -4.50 2.28
CA ALA A 122 -34.21 -3.61 1.53
C ALA A 122 -33.50 -2.96 0.32
N VAL A 123 -34.08 -3.09 -0.87
CA VAL A 123 -33.59 -2.42 -2.09
C VAL A 123 -34.45 -1.19 -2.37
N LEU A 124 -33.81 -0.02 -2.41
CA LEU A 124 -34.47 1.27 -2.50
C LEU A 124 -34.39 1.82 -3.92
N LEU A 125 -35.51 1.77 -4.63
CA LEU A 125 -35.71 2.30 -5.98
C LEU A 125 -36.52 3.61 -5.97
N VAL A 126 -36.19 4.47 -5.02
CA VAL A 126 -36.81 5.78 -4.80
C VAL A 126 -35.81 6.89 -5.09
N ALA A 127 -36.30 8.09 -5.42
CA ALA A 127 -35.43 9.24 -5.69
C ALA A 127 -34.75 9.76 -4.40
N ASP A 128 -35.46 9.75 -3.27
CA ASP A 128 -34.92 10.14 -1.97
C ASP A 128 -35.00 8.95 -0.98
N PRO A 129 -33.88 8.30 -0.65
CA PRO A 129 -33.85 7.20 0.31
C PRO A 129 -33.97 7.67 1.76
N LEU A 130 -33.75 8.95 2.09
CA LEU A 130 -33.65 9.42 3.48
C LEU A 130 -34.93 9.13 4.31
N PRO A 131 -36.16 9.42 3.85
CA PRO A 131 -37.37 9.09 4.60
C PRO A 131 -37.59 7.59 4.76
N VAL A 132 -37.08 6.78 3.81
CA VAL A 132 -37.24 5.33 3.84
C VAL A 132 -36.28 4.71 4.86
N VAL A 133 -35.07 5.26 5.03
CA VAL A 133 -34.11 4.80 6.06
C VAL A 133 -34.73 4.86 7.46
N GLU A 134 -35.52 5.87 7.77
CA GLU A 134 -36.21 5.99 9.07
C GLU A 134 -37.26 4.88 9.25
N GLN A 135 -38.06 4.58 8.22
CA GLN A 135 -39.02 3.46 8.25
C GLN A 135 -38.33 2.11 8.40
N LEU A 136 -37.20 1.91 7.71
CA LEU A 136 -36.40 0.69 7.81
C LEU A 136 -35.81 0.52 9.22
N ALA A 137 -35.43 1.62 9.88
CA ALA A 137 -34.95 1.62 11.25
C ALA A 137 -36.02 1.11 12.22
N GLU A 138 -37.25 1.63 12.11
CA GLU A 138 -38.39 1.22 12.93
C GLU A 138 -38.74 -0.26 12.72
N ALA A 139 -38.66 -0.72 11.46
CA ALA A 139 -38.85 -2.11 11.08
C ALA A 139 -37.65 -3.02 11.41
N LYS A 140 -36.57 -2.48 11.98
CA LYS A 140 -35.33 -3.20 12.35
C LYS A 140 -34.74 -4.00 11.19
N VAL A 141 -34.76 -3.41 9.99
CA VAL A 141 -34.09 -3.96 8.82
C VAL A 141 -32.58 -3.83 9.00
N LYS A 142 -31.84 -4.87 8.61
CA LYS A 142 -30.38 -4.91 8.83
C LYS A 142 -29.61 -4.20 7.73
N PHE A 143 -29.99 -4.42 6.47
CA PHE A 143 -29.28 -3.91 5.31
C PHE A 143 -30.19 -3.17 4.35
N ALA A 144 -29.66 -2.11 3.72
CA ALA A 144 -30.29 -1.50 2.56
C ALA A 144 -29.31 -1.29 1.40
N VAL A 145 -29.86 -1.20 0.18
CA VAL A 145 -29.16 -0.78 -1.03
C VAL A 145 -29.87 0.41 -1.64
N ALA A 146 -29.18 1.55 -1.77
CA ALA A 146 -29.74 2.75 -2.36
C ALA A 146 -29.19 3.00 -3.78
N PHE A 147 -30.09 2.99 -4.77
CA PHE A 147 -29.75 3.22 -6.17
C PHE A 147 -29.77 4.70 -6.57
N ALA A 148 -30.41 5.53 -5.75
CA ALA A 148 -30.56 6.96 -6.01
C ALA A 148 -29.21 7.65 -6.25
N SER A 149 -29.15 8.48 -7.30
CA SER A 149 -28.10 9.48 -7.52
C SER A 149 -28.56 10.86 -7.02
N GLY A 150 -27.74 11.88 -7.17
CA GLY A 150 -27.94 13.23 -6.61
C GLY A 150 -27.20 13.49 -5.31
N PHE A 151 -26.14 12.73 -5.02
CA PHE A 151 -25.38 12.80 -3.78
C PHE A 151 -23.98 13.39 -4.02
N ALA A 152 -22.94 12.94 -3.31
CA ALA A 152 -21.61 13.55 -3.35
C ALA A 152 -21.00 13.71 -4.76
N GLU A 153 -21.45 12.92 -5.73
CA GLU A 153 -21.07 13.02 -7.15
C GLU A 153 -21.59 14.29 -7.86
N THR A 154 -22.49 15.05 -7.22
CA THR A 154 -23.12 16.25 -7.80
C THR A 154 -22.61 17.56 -7.20
N GLY A 155 -21.52 17.52 -6.42
CA GLY A 155 -20.91 18.68 -5.79
C GLY A 155 -21.39 18.93 -4.35
N GLU A 156 -21.24 20.17 -3.87
CA GLU A 156 -21.40 20.52 -2.45
C GLU A 156 -22.80 20.20 -1.88
N ALA A 157 -23.87 20.60 -2.56
CA ALA A 157 -25.24 20.31 -2.12
C ALA A 157 -25.54 18.80 -2.04
N GLY A 158 -24.96 18.03 -2.97
CA GLY A 158 -25.05 16.58 -2.97
C GLY A 158 -24.23 15.93 -1.86
N ALA A 159 -23.05 16.48 -1.55
CA ALA A 159 -22.25 16.05 -0.40
C ALA A 159 -22.97 16.30 0.93
N GLU A 160 -23.67 17.43 1.09
CA GLU A 160 -24.53 17.69 2.24
C GLU A 160 -25.69 16.69 2.34
N ALA A 161 -26.35 16.39 1.21
CA ALA A 161 -27.42 15.38 1.16
C ALA A 161 -26.89 14.00 1.58
N GLN A 162 -25.70 13.62 1.11
CA GLN A 162 -25.03 12.38 1.51
C GLN A 162 -24.69 12.36 3.00
N ALA A 163 -24.21 13.49 3.55
CA ALA A 163 -23.92 13.61 4.97
C ALA A 163 -25.18 13.43 5.83
N ARG A 164 -26.32 13.98 5.41
CA ARG A 164 -27.62 13.76 6.07
C ARG A 164 -28.04 12.28 6.02
N LEU A 165 -27.92 11.63 4.86
CA LEU A 165 -28.22 10.21 4.69
C LEU A 165 -27.33 9.33 5.58
N ALA A 166 -26.01 9.54 5.54
CA ALA A 166 -25.06 8.81 6.37
C ALA A 166 -25.33 9.02 7.87
N ALA A 167 -25.73 10.22 8.29
CA ALA A 167 -26.10 10.48 9.67
C ALA A 167 -27.40 9.74 10.09
N ALA A 168 -28.38 9.63 9.20
CA ALA A 168 -29.59 8.85 9.46
C ALA A 168 -29.29 7.35 9.59
N VAL A 169 -28.47 6.79 8.67
CA VAL A 169 -28.02 5.40 8.72
C VAL A 169 -27.27 5.08 10.01
N ARG A 170 -26.34 5.96 10.45
CA ARG A 170 -25.62 5.76 11.72
C ARG A 170 -26.56 5.72 12.94
N ARG A 171 -27.65 6.47 12.93
CA ARG A 171 -28.62 6.49 14.04
C ARG A 171 -29.56 5.29 14.03
N SER A 172 -29.79 4.66 12.88
CA SER A 172 -30.75 3.57 12.73
C SER A 172 -30.20 2.20 13.11
N GLY A 173 -28.88 2.02 13.08
CA GLY A 173 -28.24 0.70 13.25
C GLY A 173 -28.34 -0.21 12.01
N LEU A 174 -28.96 0.28 10.92
CA LEU A 174 -28.93 -0.34 9.60
C LEU A 174 -27.59 -0.08 8.93
N ARG A 175 -27.14 -1.00 8.06
CA ARG A 175 -26.01 -0.77 7.15
C ARG A 175 -26.48 -0.50 5.72
N LEU A 176 -25.83 0.43 5.03
CA LEU A 176 -26.23 0.88 3.69
C LEU A 176 -25.12 0.67 2.65
N LEU A 177 -25.45 -0.04 1.57
CA LEU A 177 -24.65 -0.05 0.33
C LEU A 177 -25.09 1.10 -0.59
N GLY A 178 -24.11 1.88 -1.07
CA GLY A 178 -24.35 3.06 -1.91
C GLY A 178 -24.34 4.38 -1.11
N PRO A 179 -25.12 5.41 -1.48
CA PRO A 179 -26.04 5.45 -2.61
C PRO A 179 -25.28 5.47 -3.96
N ASN A 180 -25.99 5.75 -5.06
CA ASN A 180 -25.42 5.75 -6.40
C ASN A 180 -24.67 4.43 -6.73
N THR A 181 -25.33 3.32 -6.41
CA THR A 181 -24.86 1.98 -6.76
C THR A 181 -25.74 1.35 -7.85
N ASN A 182 -25.49 0.08 -8.18
CA ASN A 182 -26.12 -0.65 -9.26
C ASN A 182 -26.41 -2.11 -8.83
N LEU A 183 -26.97 -2.90 -9.76
CA LEU A 183 -27.44 -4.26 -9.50
C LEU A 183 -26.35 -5.32 -9.47
N ASN A 184 -25.08 -4.94 -9.59
CA ASN A 184 -24.01 -5.91 -9.79
C ASN A 184 -23.85 -6.90 -8.61
N ALA A 185 -24.28 -6.53 -7.39
CA ALA A 185 -24.34 -7.44 -6.24
C ALA A 185 -25.30 -8.63 -6.43
N PHE A 186 -26.26 -8.49 -7.34
CA PHE A 186 -27.34 -9.44 -7.61
C PHE A 186 -27.16 -10.15 -8.97
N GLU A 187 -25.94 -10.16 -9.50
CA GLU A 187 -25.60 -10.81 -10.75
C GLU A 187 -25.68 -12.34 -10.68
N ASN A 188 -25.79 -12.97 -11.84
CA ASN A 188 -25.81 -14.42 -11.95
C ASN A 188 -24.37 -14.98 -12.02
N PHE A 189 -23.96 -15.66 -10.95
CA PHE A 189 -22.67 -16.33 -10.89
C PHE A 189 -22.80 -17.76 -11.45
N ARG A 190 -21.78 -18.22 -12.20
CA ARG A 190 -21.70 -19.59 -12.71
C ARG A 190 -21.41 -20.55 -11.57
N GLU A 191 -22.33 -21.48 -11.30
CA GLU A 191 -22.20 -22.48 -10.21
C GLU A 191 -21.48 -23.76 -10.65
N ASP A 192 -21.28 -23.93 -11.96
CA ASP A 192 -20.57 -25.06 -12.59
C ASP A 192 -19.04 -24.91 -12.59
N LEU A 193 -18.51 -23.81 -12.05
CA LEU A 193 -17.08 -23.54 -11.97
C LEU A 193 -16.50 -23.92 -10.60
N ASP A 194 -15.39 -24.66 -10.62
CA ASP A 194 -14.70 -25.17 -9.43
C ASP A 194 -13.47 -24.32 -9.03
N GLY A 195 -12.94 -24.60 -7.83
CA GLY A 195 -11.74 -23.98 -7.30
C GLY A 195 -12.00 -22.64 -6.57
N PRO A 196 -10.94 -21.97 -6.09
CA PRO A 196 -11.09 -20.69 -5.40
C PRO A 196 -11.58 -19.60 -6.36
N ALA A 197 -12.43 -18.72 -5.85
CA ALA A 197 -13.10 -17.68 -6.60
C ALA A 197 -12.43 -16.31 -6.41
N ILE A 198 -12.64 -15.43 -7.39
CA ILE A 198 -12.40 -14.01 -7.23
C ILE A 198 -13.62 -13.37 -6.55
N ALA A 199 -13.39 -12.52 -5.55
CA ALA A 199 -14.39 -11.59 -5.05
C ALA A 199 -14.10 -10.18 -5.60
N LEU A 200 -15.12 -9.50 -6.13
CA LEU A 200 -14.97 -8.24 -6.86
C LEU A 200 -15.52 -7.06 -6.05
N ILE A 201 -14.76 -5.97 -5.95
CA ILE A 201 -15.18 -4.72 -5.32
C ILE A 201 -15.00 -3.59 -6.33
N THR A 202 -16.04 -2.81 -6.61
CA THR A 202 -15.95 -1.71 -7.58
C THR A 202 -16.74 -0.50 -7.14
N GLN A 203 -16.11 0.68 -7.19
CA GLN A 203 -16.84 1.94 -7.03
C GLN A 203 -17.64 2.29 -8.30
N SER A 204 -17.07 2.04 -9.49
CA SER A 204 -17.78 2.13 -10.77
C SER A 204 -18.24 0.77 -11.25
N GLY A 205 -19.56 0.57 -11.37
CA GLY A 205 -20.15 -0.71 -11.81
C GLY A 205 -19.73 -1.15 -13.21
N HIS A 206 -19.48 -0.20 -14.12
CA HIS A 206 -19.07 -0.52 -15.48
C HIS A 206 -17.66 -1.13 -15.54
N GLN A 207 -16.78 -0.69 -14.63
CA GLN A 207 -15.37 -1.08 -14.65
C GLN A 207 -15.14 -2.50 -14.11
N GLY A 208 -16.11 -3.09 -13.41
CA GLY A 208 -16.03 -4.50 -12.97
C GLY A 208 -16.49 -5.51 -14.03
N ARG A 209 -17.18 -5.08 -15.09
CA ARG A 209 -17.74 -6.01 -16.09
C ARG A 209 -16.69 -6.86 -16.80
N PRO A 210 -15.51 -6.31 -17.18
CA PRO A 210 -14.46 -7.12 -17.78
C PRO A 210 -13.97 -8.24 -16.86
N VAL A 211 -13.80 -7.97 -15.55
CA VAL A 211 -13.44 -8.99 -14.55
C VAL A 211 -14.56 -10.02 -14.38
N PHE A 212 -15.82 -9.58 -14.35
CA PHE A 212 -16.96 -10.48 -14.22
C PHE A 212 -17.13 -11.42 -15.42
N ALA A 213 -16.75 -10.98 -16.62
CA ALA A 213 -16.79 -11.78 -17.84
C ALA A 213 -15.77 -12.94 -17.85
N LEU A 214 -14.82 -12.97 -16.92
CA LEU A 214 -13.86 -14.09 -16.80
C LEU A 214 -14.53 -15.43 -16.51
N GLN A 215 -15.78 -15.46 -16.04
CA GLN A 215 -16.55 -16.69 -15.88
C GLN A 215 -16.77 -17.42 -17.21
N GLU A 216 -16.87 -16.68 -18.33
CA GLU A 216 -16.92 -17.27 -19.68
C GLU A 216 -15.61 -17.94 -20.09
N LEU A 217 -14.52 -17.62 -19.38
CA LEU A 217 -13.19 -18.20 -19.54
C LEU A 217 -12.86 -19.23 -18.46
N GLY A 218 -13.86 -19.74 -17.73
CA GLY A 218 -13.68 -20.76 -16.71
C GLY A 218 -13.15 -20.25 -15.36
N ILE A 219 -13.07 -18.92 -15.16
CA ILE A 219 -12.61 -18.34 -13.90
C ILE A 219 -13.80 -18.11 -12.97
N ARG A 220 -13.79 -18.75 -11.82
CA ARG A 220 -14.86 -18.65 -10.84
C ARG A 220 -14.87 -17.27 -10.16
N LEU A 221 -16.04 -16.66 -10.08
CA LEU A 221 -16.31 -15.49 -9.23
C LEU A 221 -17.36 -15.87 -8.16
N SER A 222 -17.31 -15.23 -6.99
CA SER A 222 -18.20 -15.57 -5.87
C SER A 222 -19.08 -14.40 -5.39
N HIS A 223 -18.52 -13.19 -5.38
CA HIS A 223 -19.18 -12.00 -4.83
C HIS A 223 -18.85 -10.79 -5.69
N TRP A 224 -19.78 -9.82 -5.72
CA TRP A 224 -19.52 -8.49 -6.27
C TRP A 224 -20.11 -7.43 -5.34
N ALA A 225 -19.26 -6.56 -4.81
CA ALA A 225 -19.65 -5.37 -4.04
C ALA A 225 -19.54 -4.11 -4.92
N PRO A 226 -20.63 -3.63 -5.54
CA PRO A 226 -20.67 -2.32 -6.17
C PRO A 226 -20.86 -1.25 -5.09
N THR A 227 -19.80 -0.59 -4.66
CA THR A 227 -19.85 0.23 -3.46
C THR A 227 -20.43 1.63 -3.69
N GLY A 228 -20.37 2.12 -4.93
CA GLY A 228 -20.85 3.45 -5.29
C GLY A 228 -20.22 4.54 -4.43
N ASN A 229 -21.05 5.42 -3.87
CA ASN A 229 -20.58 6.56 -3.09
C ASN A 229 -20.05 6.21 -1.69
N GLU A 230 -20.34 5.01 -1.16
CA GLU A 230 -19.91 4.57 0.17
C GLU A 230 -20.34 5.50 1.33
N ALA A 231 -21.62 5.92 1.36
CA ALA A 231 -22.14 6.73 2.47
C ALA A 231 -22.03 6.00 3.83
N ASP A 232 -22.15 4.68 3.83
CA ASP A 232 -21.92 3.80 4.99
C ASP A 232 -20.91 2.69 4.67
N LEU A 233 -21.34 1.57 4.09
CA LEU A 233 -20.46 0.45 3.73
C LEU A 233 -19.44 0.90 2.69
N GLU A 234 -18.17 0.60 2.94
CA GLU A 234 -17.04 1.01 2.11
C GLU A 234 -16.20 -0.18 1.63
N THR A 235 -15.26 0.10 0.71
CA THR A 235 -14.33 -0.90 0.18
C THR A 235 -13.63 -1.72 1.28
N ALA A 236 -13.26 -1.08 2.40
CA ALA A 236 -12.60 -1.73 3.53
C ALA A 236 -13.48 -2.79 4.25
N ASP A 237 -14.79 -2.54 4.35
CA ASP A 237 -15.76 -3.50 4.91
C ASP A 237 -15.75 -4.80 4.09
N PHE A 238 -15.80 -4.67 2.76
CA PHE A 238 -15.85 -5.81 1.84
C PHE A 238 -14.51 -6.53 1.74
N ILE A 239 -13.37 -5.83 1.74
CA ILE A 239 -12.05 -6.48 1.83
C ILE A 239 -11.98 -7.33 3.10
N SER A 240 -12.42 -6.78 4.25
CA SER A 240 -12.41 -7.50 5.52
C SER A 240 -13.28 -8.75 5.47
N TYR A 241 -14.51 -8.63 4.98
CA TYR A 241 -15.45 -9.75 4.90
C TYR A 241 -14.99 -10.83 3.89
N PHE A 242 -14.59 -10.46 2.68
CA PHE A 242 -14.13 -11.40 1.66
C PHE A 242 -12.85 -12.14 2.04
N SER A 243 -11.96 -11.50 2.80
CA SER A 243 -10.73 -12.14 3.29
C SER A 243 -11.00 -13.28 4.29
N GLU A 244 -12.22 -13.39 4.81
CA GLU A 244 -12.63 -14.48 5.71
C GLU A 244 -13.47 -15.56 5.03
N ARG A 245 -13.75 -15.42 3.72
CA ARG A 245 -14.53 -16.40 2.97
C ARG A 245 -13.60 -17.51 2.46
N PRO A 246 -13.81 -18.78 2.86
CA PRO A 246 -12.92 -19.88 2.47
C PRO A 246 -12.90 -20.14 0.96
N GLU A 247 -13.95 -19.75 0.24
CA GLU A 247 -14.03 -19.85 -1.22
C GLU A 247 -13.25 -18.76 -1.96
N VAL A 248 -12.84 -17.68 -1.29
CA VAL A 248 -12.17 -16.53 -1.94
C VAL A 248 -10.67 -16.77 -2.01
N GLY A 249 -10.16 -16.93 -3.24
CA GLY A 249 -8.72 -17.05 -3.51
C GLY A 249 -8.03 -15.71 -3.77
N ALA A 250 -8.77 -14.70 -4.26
CA ALA A 250 -8.26 -13.35 -4.48
C ALA A 250 -9.40 -12.32 -4.44
N ILE A 251 -9.05 -11.08 -4.09
CA ILE A 251 -9.97 -9.94 -4.09
C ILE A 251 -9.51 -8.96 -5.18
N ALA A 252 -10.38 -8.66 -6.15
CA ALA A 252 -10.13 -7.70 -7.21
C ALA A 252 -10.86 -6.39 -6.92
N CYS A 253 -10.15 -5.26 -6.96
CA CYS A 253 -10.67 -3.95 -6.57
C CYS A 253 -10.52 -2.91 -7.70
N TYR A 254 -11.57 -2.16 -7.98
CA TYR A 254 -11.51 -0.90 -8.74
C TYR A 254 -11.90 0.26 -7.84
N VAL A 255 -10.91 1.07 -7.47
CA VAL A 255 -11.03 2.09 -6.42
C VAL A 255 -10.70 3.47 -7.01
N GLU A 256 -11.61 4.42 -6.88
CA GLU A 256 -11.44 5.82 -7.28
C GLU A 256 -10.91 6.67 -6.12
N GLY A 257 -11.45 6.45 -4.93
CA GLY A 257 -11.01 7.08 -3.68
C GLY A 257 -11.28 6.17 -2.48
N LEU A 258 -10.66 6.46 -1.35
CA LEU A 258 -10.91 5.75 -0.10
C LEU A 258 -11.66 6.70 0.84
N LYS A 259 -12.67 6.20 1.55
CA LYS A 259 -13.44 7.00 2.50
C LYS A 259 -12.67 7.18 3.80
N ASP A 260 -12.17 6.10 4.38
CA ASP A 260 -11.30 6.16 5.56
C ASP A 260 -10.00 5.37 5.35
N GLY A 261 -8.86 6.07 5.48
CA GLY A 261 -7.55 5.45 5.29
C GLY A 261 -7.23 4.42 6.37
N ARG A 262 -7.68 4.61 7.62
CA ARG A 262 -7.41 3.67 8.71
C ARG A 262 -8.16 2.36 8.53
N SER A 263 -9.46 2.43 8.20
CA SER A 263 -10.29 1.28 7.83
C SER A 263 -9.64 0.47 6.72
N PHE A 264 -9.15 1.15 5.67
CA PHE A 264 -8.44 0.47 4.58
C PHE A 264 -7.19 -0.27 5.04
N LEU A 265 -6.32 0.36 5.85
CA LEU A 265 -5.12 -0.30 6.38
C LEU A 265 -5.46 -1.52 7.25
N LEU A 266 -6.49 -1.43 8.09
CA LEU A 266 -6.93 -2.55 8.94
C LEU A 266 -7.53 -3.70 8.11
N ALA A 267 -8.26 -3.39 7.05
CA ALA A 267 -8.78 -4.39 6.13
C ALA A 267 -7.65 -5.07 5.32
N ALA A 268 -6.67 -4.30 4.85
CA ALA A 268 -5.51 -4.81 4.15
C ALA A 268 -4.61 -5.66 5.08
N ASP A 269 -4.42 -5.25 6.34
CA ASP A 269 -3.75 -6.07 7.36
C ASP A 269 -4.44 -7.42 7.56
N ARG A 270 -5.78 -7.43 7.63
CA ARG A 270 -6.54 -8.67 7.73
C ARG A 270 -6.30 -9.57 6.53
N ALA A 271 -6.37 -9.03 5.31
CA ALA A 271 -6.11 -9.78 4.08
C ALA A 271 -4.68 -10.38 4.10
N ALA A 272 -3.68 -9.58 4.49
CA ALA A 272 -2.29 -9.99 4.63
C ALA A 272 -2.10 -11.12 5.66
N ARG A 273 -2.73 -11.03 6.84
CA ARG A 273 -2.70 -12.08 7.87
C ARG A 273 -3.35 -13.39 7.40
N ARG A 274 -4.40 -13.29 6.58
CA ARG A 274 -5.09 -14.46 6.00
C ARG A 274 -4.37 -15.02 4.77
N GLY A 275 -3.39 -14.30 4.22
CA GLY A 275 -2.72 -14.64 2.98
C GLY A 275 -3.63 -14.54 1.75
N VAL A 276 -4.68 -13.73 1.81
CA VAL A 276 -5.60 -13.50 0.69
C VAL A 276 -5.07 -12.30 -0.13
N PRO A 277 -4.68 -12.49 -1.39
CA PRO A 277 -4.19 -11.41 -2.24
C PRO A 277 -5.31 -10.43 -2.59
N VAL A 278 -5.01 -9.14 -2.43
CA VAL A 278 -5.86 -8.03 -2.90
C VAL A 278 -5.17 -7.37 -4.08
N VAL A 279 -5.81 -7.37 -5.24
CA VAL A 279 -5.32 -6.73 -6.47
C VAL A 279 -6.18 -5.51 -6.77
N ALA A 280 -5.57 -4.35 -6.95
CA ALA A 280 -6.30 -3.09 -7.07
C ALA A 280 -5.87 -2.25 -8.26
N VAL A 281 -6.85 -1.79 -9.05
CA VAL A 281 -6.71 -0.60 -9.88
C VAL A 281 -7.12 0.61 -9.03
N LYS A 282 -6.16 1.49 -8.75
CA LYS A 282 -6.42 2.77 -8.07
C LYS A 282 -6.36 3.91 -9.08
N VAL A 283 -7.53 4.48 -9.37
CA VAL A 283 -7.70 5.65 -10.23
C VAL A 283 -7.16 6.90 -9.54
N GLY A 284 -6.80 7.93 -10.30
CA GLY A 284 -6.35 9.21 -9.75
C GLY A 284 -4.86 9.28 -9.41
N ARG A 285 -4.03 8.62 -10.22
CA ARG A 285 -2.56 8.60 -10.06
C ARG A 285 -1.87 9.91 -10.42
N THR A 286 -2.42 10.60 -11.40
CA THR A 286 -1.93 11.89 -11.86
C THR A 286 -2.79 12.98 -11.26
N GLU A 287 -2.27 14.20 -11.17
CA GLU A 287 -3.04 15.36 -10.71
C GLU A 287 -4.37 15.51 -11.46
N THR A 288 -4.33 15.38 -12.79
CA THR A 288 -5.53 15.40 -13.64
C THR A 288 -6.50 14.28 -13.31
N GLY A 289 -6.00 13.05 -13.15
CA GLY A 289 -6.84 11.91 -12.80
C GLY A 289 -7.45 12.05 -11.41
N ALA A 290 -6.66 12.52 -10.44
CA ALA A 290 -7.07 12.72 -9.04
C ALA A 290 -8.17 13.78 -8.96
N ARG A 291 -7.98 14.93 -9.62
CA ARG A 291 -8.99 15.99 -9.68
C ARG A 291 -10.30 15.50 -10.29
N THR A 292 -10.23 14.76 -11.40
CA THR A 292 -11.44 14.19 -12.05
C THR A 292 -12.14 13.19 -11.13
N ALA A 293 -11.41 12.24 -10.54
CA ALA A 293 -11.97 11.24 -9.63
C ALA A 293 -12.58 11.87 -8.37
N ALA A 294 -11.93 12.90 -7.80
CA ALA A 294 -12.43 13.65 -6.67
C ALA A 294 -13.74 14.38 -7.02
N SER A 295 -13.81 15.05 -8.18
CA SER A 295 -15.05 15.69 -8.64
C SER A 295 -16.17 14.70 -8.95
N HIS A 296 -15.83 13.49 -9.37
CA HIS A 296 -16.79 12.44 -9.72
C HIS A 296 -17.36 11.70 -8.51
N THR A 297 -16.58 11.53 -7.44
CA THR A 297 -16.99 10.70 -6.27
C THR A 297 -17.17 11.49 -4.98
N GLY A 298 -16.65 12.73 -4.92
CA GLY A 298 -16.58 13.52 -3.69
C GLY A 298 -15.69 12.93 -2.60
N LYS A 299 -14.85 11.92 -2.91
CA LYS A 299 -13.94 11.29 -1.95
C LYS A 299 -12.55 11.90 -1.97
N LEU A 300 -11.89 11.84 -0.82
CA LEU A 300 -10.46 12.12 -0.72
C LEU A 300 -9.68 11.05 -1.49
N THR A 301 -8.74 11.49 -2.31
CA THR A 301 -7.89 10.59 -3.09
C THR A 301 -6.56 10.30 -2.41
N GLY A 302 -6.15 11.12 -1.42
CA GLY A 302 -4.80 11.14 -0.85
C GLY A 302 -3.75 11.53 -1.88
N ALA A 303 -2.50 11.76 -1.46
CA ALA A 303 -1.38 11.85 -2.39
C ALA A 303 -1.05 10.46 -2.95
N ASP A 304 -0.91 10.32 -4.27
CA ASP A 304 -0.74 8.99 -4.91
C ASP A 304 0.46 8.21 -4.36
N ARG A 305 1.57 8.88 -4.07
CA ARG A 305 2.77 8.29 -3.43
C ARG A 305 2.46 7.69 -2.05
N VAL A 306 1.55 8.30 -1.30
CA VAL A 306 1.15 7.86 0.05
C VAL A 306 0.20 6.67 -0.07
N VAL A 307 -0.76 6.73 -0.99
CA VAL A 307 -1.67 5.59 -1.28
C VAL A 307 -0.89 4.37 -1.75
N ASP A 308 0.07 4.56 -2.66
CA ASP A 308 0.92 3.48 -3.16
C ASP A 308 1.75 2.83 -2.04
N ALA A 309 2.38 3.66 -1.20
CA ALA A 309 3.10 3.22 -0.02
C ALA A 309 2.18 2.45 0.94
N ALA A 310 0.99 2.97 1.23
CA ALA A 310 -0.02 2.34 2.09
C ALA A 310 -0.47 0.99 1.54
N MET A 311 -0.76 0.87 0.24
CA MET A 311 -1.11 -0.41 -0.40
C MET A 311 0.01 -1.44 -0.25
N ARG A 312 1.24 -1.03 -0.59
CA ARG A 312 2.40 -1.91 -0.57
C ARG A 312 2.80 -2.36 0.84
N GLN A 313 2.64 -1.50 1.85
CA GLN A 313 2.88 -1.83 3.26
C GLN A 313 2.14 -3.09 3.71
N TYR A 314 0.95 -3.32 3.16
CA TYR A 314 0.06 -4.41 3.50
C TYR A 314 -0.09 -5.44 2.36
N GLY A 315 0.81 -5.40 1.36
CA GLY A 315 0.85 -6.38 0.28
C GLY A 315 -0.31 -6.32 -0.71
N VAL A 316 -1.01 -5.18 -0.79
CA VAL A 316 -2.01 -4.92 -1.83
C VAL A 316 -1.29 -4.69 -3.14
N ILE A 317 -1.64 -5.48 -4.15
CA ILE A 317 -0.99 -5.54 -5.46
C ILE A 317 -1.66 -4.52 -6.36
N ARG A 318 -1.00 -3.38 -6.55
CA ARG A 318 -1.49 -2.34 -7.44
C ARG A 318 -1.16 -2.67 -8.90
N VAL A 319 -2.15 -2.53 -9.78
CA VAL A 319 -2.00 -2.70 -11.24
C VAL A 319 -2.58 -1.50 -11.98
N ASP A 320 -2.18 -1.32 -13.24
CA ASP A 320 -2.42 -0.10 -14.01
C ASP A 320 -3.73 -0.16 -14.81
N GLY A 321 -4.08 -1.35 -15.27
CA GLY A 321 -5.19 -1.59 -16.20
C GLY A 321 -6.12 -2.71 -15.76
N LEU A 322 -7.32 -2.73 -16.35
CA LEU A 322 -8.31 -3.79 -16.12
C LEU A 322 -7.85 -5.14 -16.66
N ASP A 323 -7.08 -5.16 -17.74
CA ASP A 323 -6.49 -6.38 -18.29
C ASP A 323 -5.47 -6.99 -17.32
N GLN A 324 -4.63 -6.17 -16.69
CA GLN A 324 -3.73 -6.61 -15.62
C GLN A 324 -4.51 -7.06 -14.37
N LEU A 325 -5.59 -6.36 -14.01
CA LEU A 325 -6.46 -6.73 -12.89
C LEU A 325 -7.07 -8.12 -13.11
N GLN A 326 -7.58 -8.38 -14.30
CA GLN A 326 -8.13 -9.69 -14.69
C GLN A 326 -7.08 -10.79 -14.56
N ASP A 327 -5.96 -10.65 -15.26
CA ASP A 327 -4.96 -11.70 -15.41
C ASP A 327 -4.25 -11.98 -14.06
N THR A 328 -3.92 -10.92 -13.32
CA THR A 328 -3.25 -11.03 -12.01
C THR A 328 -4.19 -11.65 -10.98
N SER A 329 -5.45 -11.23 -10.92
CA SER A 329 -6.42 -11.81 -9.97
C SER A 329 -6.75 -13.26 -10.31
N ALA A 330 -6.87 -13.62 -11.59
CA ALA A 330 -7.15 -14.99 -12.04
C ALA A 330 -6.00 -15.97 -11.76
N LEU A 331 -4.74 -15.51 -11.89
CA LEU A 331 -3.58 -16.30 -11.47
C LEU A 331 -3.57 -16.43 -9.95
N LEU A 332 -3.64 -15.32 -9.21
CA LEU A 332 -3.50 -15.31 -7.75
C LEU A 332 -4.59 -16.09 -7.04
N ALA A 333 -5.83 -16.08 -7.56
CA ALA A 333 -6.91 -16.85 -6.99
C ALA A 333 -6.63 -18.36 -6.99
N ARG A 334 -5.90 -18.87 -7.99
CA ARG A 334 -5.68 -20.32 -8.20
C ARG A 334 -4.27 -20.78 -7.87
N ALA A 335 -3.31 -19.86 -7.82
CA ALA A 335 -1.91 -20.20 -7.59
C ALA A 335 -1.68 -20.70 -6.16
N ARG A 336 -0.96 -21.81 -6.06
CA ARG A 336 -0.48 -22.34 -4.77
C ARG A 336 0.80 -21.60 -4.37
N ARG A 337 1.15 -21.66 -3.09
CA ARG A 337 2.41 -21.08 -2.60
C ARG A 337 3.60 -21.62 -3.41
N PRO A 338 4.49 -20.76 -3.94
CA PRO A 338 5.60 -21.20 -4.77
C PRO A 338 6.58 -22.04 -3.95
N LEU A 339 7.09 -23.11 -4.57
CA LEU A 339 8.12 -23.98 -3.98
C LEU A 339 9.54 -23.45 -4.22
N ALA A 340 9.70 -22.57 -5.22
CA ALA A 340 10.93 -21.87 -5.58
C ALA A 340 10.57 -20.59 -6.34
N ASP A 341 11.53 -19.66 -6.45
CA ASP A 341 11.31 -18.36 -7.10
C ASP A 341 11.77 -18.34 -8.58
N GLY A 342 12.39 -19.41 -9.06
CA GLY A 342 12.95 -19.46 -10.41
C GLY A 342 11.88 -19.65 -11.49
N VAL A 343 11.97 -18.86 -12.54
CA VAL A 343 11.13 -18.92 -13.73
C VAL A 343 11.89 -19.65 -14.84
N ALA A 344 11.35 -20.76 -15.32
CA ALA A 344 11.84 -21.45 -16.52
C ALA A 344 10.93 -21.11 -17.71
N VAL A 345 11.54 -20.80 -18.85
CA VAL A 345 10.81 -20.52 -20.09
C VAL A 345 11.00 -21.69 -21.04
N TYR A 346 9.91 -22.35 -21.45
CA TYR A 346 9.94 -23.42 -22.44
C TYR A 346 9.26 -22.96 -23.73
N SER A 347 10.01 -22.98 -24.84
CA SER A 347 9.56 -22.46 -26.14
C SER A 347 9.99 -23.36 -27.29
N ILE A 348 9.30 -23.24 -28.42
CA ILE A 348 9.71 -23.83 -29.71
C ILE A 348 10.60 -22.91 -30.54
N SER A 349 10.80 -21.67 -30.06
CA SER A 349 11.51 -20.60 -30.74
C SER A 349 12.41 -19.88 -29.75
N GLY A 350 13.72 -19.89 -30.00
CA GLY A 350 14.71 -19.15 -29.22
C GLY A 350 14.46 -17.65 -29.19
N GLY A 351 13.98 -17.05 -30.29
CA GLY A 351 13.61 -15.62 -30.32
C GLY A 351 12.43 -15.29 -29.40
N THR A 352 11.44 -16.18 -29.34
CA THR A 352 10.30 -16.03 -28.40
C THR A 352 10.77 -16.17 -26.95
N GLY A 353 11.64 -17.14 -26.67
CA GLY A 353 12.23 -17.33 -25.34
C GLY A 353 13.08 -16.14 -24.89
N ALA A 354 13.92 -15.62 -25.80
CA ALA A 354 14.77 -14.45 -25.53
C ALA A 354 13.94 -13.19 -25.22
N HIS A 355 12.90 -12.91 -26.01
CA HIS A 355 12.04 -11.75 -25.76
C HIS A 355 11.31 -11.84 -24.41
N PHE A 356 10.81 -13.02 -24.02
CA PHE A 356 10.23 -13.19 -22.69
C PHE A 356 11.29 -13.01 -21.59
N ALA A 357 12.51 -13.52 -21.80
CA ALA A 357 13.60 -13.39 -20.84
C ALA A 357 14.00 -11.92 -20.60
N ASP A 358 14.01 -11.09 -21.64
CA ASP A 358 14.26 -9.64 -21.51
C ASP A 358 13.21 -8.99 -20.60
N LEU A 359 11.92 -9.20 -20.89
CA LEU A 359 10.81 -8.66 -20.10
C LEU A 359 10.82 -9.16 -18.66
N ALA A 360 11.06 -10.45 -18.46
CA ALA A 360 11.09 -11.06 -17.14
C ALA A 360 12.28 -10.54 -16.31
N THR A 361 13.46 -10.41 -16.91
CA THR A 361 14.66 -9.89 -16.24
C THR A 361 14.52 -8.41 -15.92
N GLU A 362 13.98 -7.60 -16.83
CA GLU A 362 13.69 -6.18 -16.59
C GLU A 362 12.67 -6.00 -15.44
N ALA A 363 11.70 -6.92 -15.33
CA ALA A 363 10.77 -6.95 -14.22
C ALA A 363 11.35 -7.51 -12.91
N GLY A 364 12.61 -7.98 -12.89
CA GLY A 364 13.29 -8.51 -11.71
C GLY A 364 12.98 -9.97 -11.38
N LEU A 365 12.40 -10.73 -12.32
CA LEU A 365 12.21 -12.19 -12.16
C LEU A 365 13.54 -12.92 -12.32
N ASN A 366 13.75 -13.94 -11.49
CA ASN A 366 14.94 -14.79 -11.54
C ASN A 366 14.75 -15.91 -12.56
N LEU A 367 15.58 -15.95 -13.61
CA LEU A 367 15.64 -17.05 -14.58
C LEU A 367 16.89 -17.89 -14.29
N PRO A 368 16.81 -18.92 -13.43
CA PRO A 368 17.99 -19.70 -13.05
C PRO A 368 18.53 -20.46 -14.26
N GLN A 369 19.86 -20.51 -14.38
CA GLN A 369 20.51 -21.41 -15.32
C GLN A 369 20.34 -22.85 -14.85
N LEU A 370 19.85 -23.73 -15.74
CA LEU A 370 19.72 -25.16 -15.42
C LEU A 370 21.10 -25.79 -15.24
N SER A 371 21.22 -26.76 -14.32
CA SER A 371 22.49 -27.45 -14.07
C SER A 371 23.03 -28.17 -15.31
N ALA A 372 24.35 -28.34 -15.42
CA ALA A 372 24.95 -29.06 -16.56
C ALA A 372 24.36 -30.48 -16.73
N GLY A 373 24.10 -31.19 -15.62
CA GLY A 373 23.44 -32.50 -15.65
C GLY A 373 22.02 -32.44 -16.20
N LYS A 374 21.24 -31.41 -15.84
CA LYS A 374 19.89 -31.20 -16.38
C LYS A 374 19.93 -30.85 -17.86
N GLN A 375 20.88 -30.03 -18.30
CA GLN A 375 21.09 -29.72 -19.71
C GLN A 375 21.44 -30.99 -20.51
N THR A 376 22.32 -31.87 -19.98
CA THR A 376 22.63 -33.17 -20.59
C THR A 376 21.40 -34.09 -20.68
N GLU A 377 20.53 -34.11 -19.67
CA GLU A 377 19.26 -34.85 -19.71
C GLU A 377 18.35 -34.33 -20.82
N LEU A 378 18.16 -33.02 -20.92
CA LEU A 378 17.31 -32.39 -21.93
C LEU A 378 17.81 -32.66 -23.36
N HIS A 379 19.14 -32.68 -23.56
CA HIS A 379 19.75 -32.99 -24.86
C HIS A 379 19.53 -34.44 -25.34
N GLN A 380 19.03 -35.34 -24.50
CA GLN A 380 18.57 -36.66 -24.97
C GLN A 380 17.35 -36.56 -25.89
N TRP A 381 16.59 -35.46 -25.81
CA TRP A 381 15.38 -35.23 -26.58
C TRP A 381 15.43 -33.97 -27.46
N ILE A 382 16.30 -33.02 -27.13
CA ILE A 382 16.50 -31.74 -27.83
C ILE A 382 17.87 -31.74 -28.54
N PRO A 383 17.96 -31.39 -29.84
CA PRO A 383 19.23 -31.31 -30.54
C PRO A 383 20.30 -30.45 -29.84
N ASP A 384 21.56 -30.90 -29.86
CA ASP A 384 22.70 -30.26 -29.17
C ASP A 384 22.99 -28.81 -29.58
N TYR A 385 22.52 -28.38 -30.76
CA TYR A 385 22.73 -27.01 -31.25
C TYR A 385 21.71 -25.99 -30.70
N LEU A 386 20.68 -26.43 -29.96
CA LEU A 386 19.67 -25.57 -29.36
C LEU A 386 20.00 -25.26 -27.89
N ASN A 387 19.57 -24.09 -27.43
CA ASN A 387 19.80 -23.69 -26.05
C ASN A 387 18.82 -24.36 -25.08
N VAL A 388 19.35 -25.07 -24.07
CA VAL A 388 18.55 -25.70 -23.00
C VAL A 388 18.91 -25.16 -21.61
N ALA A 389 19.67 -24.07 -21.53
CA ALA A 389 20.17 -23.50 -20.28
C ALA A 389 19.14 -22.68 -19.49
N ASN A 390 17.96 -22.40 -20.07
CA ASN A 390 16.94 -21.41 -19.69
C ASN A 390 17.18 -20.01 -20.30
N PRO A 391 16.34 -19.54 -21.25
CA PRO A 391 15.18 -20.21 -21.85
C PRO A 391 15.53 -21.54 -22.54
N ILE A 392 14.62 -22.51 -22.49
CA ILE A 392 14.74 -23.82 -23.13
C ILE A 392 14.05 -23.75 -24.50
N ASP A 393 14.83 -23.92 -25.56
CA ASP A 393 14.36 -23.99 -26.95
C ASP A 393 14.36 -25.44 -27.43
N SER A 394 13.17 -25.97 -27.74
CA SER A 394 13.02 -27.32 -28.30
C SER A 394 13.10 -27.38 -29.83
N GLY A 395 13.05 -26.23 -30.51
CA GLY A 395 12.93 -26.16 -31.97
C GLY A 395 11.66 -26.81 -32.52
N GLY A 396 10.64 -27.06 -31.67
CA GLY A 396 9.33 -27.60 -32.03
C GLY A 396 9.27 -29.10 -32.36
N HIS A 397 10.37 -29.74 -32.75
CA HIS A 397 10.38 -31.14 -33.17
C HIS A 397 9.87 -32.12 -32.09
N PRO A 398 10.22 -31.95 -30.80
CA PRO A 398 9.76 -32.85 -29.74
C PRO A 398 8.29 -32.64 -29.32
N VAL A 399 7.66 -31.51 -29.68
CA VAL A 399 6.37 -31.08 -29.13
C VAL A 399 5.21 -31.97 -29.59
N GLY A 400 5.27 -32.48 -30.82
CA GLY A 400 4.19 -33.28 -31.40
C GLY A 400 4.20 -34.76 -31.01
N ASP A 401 5.17 -35.24 -30.21
CA ASP A 401 5.31 -36.65 -29.84
C ASP A 401 5.59 -36.88 -28.34
N TRP A 402 5.95 -38.10 -27.96
CA TRP A 402 6.14 -38.52 -26.56
C TRP A 402 7.27 -37.77 -25.84
N ARG A 403 8.22 -37.18 -26.57
CA ARG A 403 9.38 -36.46 -26.00
C ARG A 403 8.99 -35.14 -25.35
N GLY A 404 7.98 -34.44 -25.90
CA GLY A 404 7.52 -33.14 -25.38
C GLY A 404 7.17 -33.21 -23.90
N ARG A 405 6.44 -34.26 -23.51
CA ARG A 405 6.11 -34.48 -22.11
C ARG A 405 7.32 -34.75 -21.22
N LYS A 406 8.28 -35.56 -21.68
CA LYS A 406 9.53 -35.82 -20.94
C LYS A 406 10.34 -34.55 -20.67
N ILE A 407 10.38 -33.63 -21.64
CA ILE A 407 11.04 -32.33 -21.49
C ILE A 407 10.35 -31.49 -20.42
N ILE A 408 9.01 -31.38 -20.47
CA ILE A 408 8.22 -30.62 -19.50
C ILE A 408 8.44 -31.18 -18.08
N ASP A 409 8.35 -32.50 -17.92
CA ASP A 409 8.59 -33.17 -16.63
C ASP A 409 10.01 -32.93 -16.11
N ALA A 410 11.02 -33.01 -16.99
CA ALA A 410 12.41 -32.79 -16.61
C ALA A 410 12.68 -31.36 -16.12
N ILE A 411 12.06 -30.35 -16.74
CA ILE A 411 12.12 -28.95 -16.31
C ILE A 411 11.41 -28.77 -14.97
N LEU A 412 10.19 -29.28 -14.83
CA LEU A 412 9.42 -29.20 -13.58
C LEU A 412 10.05 -30.00 -12.43
N ALA A 413 10.88 -31.00 -12.72
CA ALA A 413 11.64 -31.72 -11.69
C ALA A 413 12.83 -30.93 -11.13
N ASP A 414 13.30 -29.88 -11.80
CA ASP A 414 14.45 -29.10 -11.34
C ASP A 414 14.09 -28.25 -10.10
N PRO A 415 14.78 -28.40 -8.95
CA PRO A 415 14.42 -27.71 -7.71
C PRO A 415 14.58 -26.19 -7.77
N ALA A 416 15.35 -25.64 -8.72
CA ALA A 416 15.48 -24.19 -8.89
C ALA A 416 14.23 -23.57 -9.56
N VAL A 417 13.42 -24.37 -10.24
CA VAL A 417 12.23 -23.91 -10.99
C VAL A 417 11.01 -23.96 -10.08
N GLY A 418 10.31 -22.84 -9.93
CA GLY A 418 9.00 -22.77 -9.27
C GLY A 418 7.85 -22.42 -10.23
N VAL A 419 8.18 -21.76 -11.35
CA VAL A 419 7.22 -21.38 -12.40
C VAL A 419 7.74 -21.83 -13.76
N LEU A 420 6.93 -22.56 -14.51
CA LEU A 420 7.16 -22.86 -15.92
C LEU A 420 6.29 -21.94 -16.78
N VAL A 421 6.90 -21.15 -17.64
CA VAL A 421 6.20 -20.33 -18.63
C VAL A 421 6.39 -20.94 -20.01
N CYS A 422 5.30 -21.20 -20.73
CA CYS A 422 5.31 -21.72 -22.08
C CYS A 422 4.52 -20.81 -23.04
N PRO A 423 5.20 -19.98 -23.85
CA PRO A 423 4.55 -19.23 -24.92
C PRO A 423 4.22 -20.14 -26.10
N ILE A 424 2.95 -20.15 -26.53
CA ILE A 424 2.46 -20.81 -27.75
C ILE A 424 2.12 -19.72 -28.77
N THR A 425 3.10 -19.33 -29.57
CA THR A 425 3.03 -18.15 -30.47
C THR A 425 2.66 -18.46 -31.92
N GLY A 426 2.48 -19.74 -32.29
CA GLY A 426 2.09 -20.16 -33.65
C GLY A 426 1.04 -21.27 -33.66
N PRO A 427 -0.02 -21.17 -34.50
CA PRO A 427 -1.01 -22.23 -34.70
C PRO A 427 -0.43 -23.35 -35.56
N PHE A 428 -0.05 -24.46 -34.94
CA PHE A 428 0.20 -25.71 -35.66
C PHE A 428 -0.64 -26.83 -35.05
N PRO A 429 -1.98 -26.91 -35.32
CA PRO A 429 -2.96 -27.69 -34.54
C PRO A 429 -2.98 -29.22 -34.68
N PRO A 430 -1.84 -29.90 -34.86
CA PRO A 430 -1.64 -31.06 -33.98
C PRO A 430 -0.64 -30.82 -32.84
N MET A 431 0.36 -29.98 -33.10
CA MET A 431 1.45 -29.65 -32.19
C MET A 431 1.00 -28.73 -31.05
N SER A 432 0.25 -27.66 -31.34
CA SER A 432 -0.25 -26.74 -30.30
C SER A 432 -1.22 -27.43 -29.34
N ASP A 433 -2.04 -28.33 -29.88
CA ASP A 433 -3.07 -29.03 -29.12
C ASP A 433 -2.44 -30.08 -28.20
N LYS A 434 -1.47 -30.84 -28.73
CA LYS A 434 -0.68 -31.77 -27.94
C LYS A 434 0.14 -31.06 -26.85
N LEU A 435 0.74 -29.92 -27.16
CA LEU A 435 1.49 -29.12 -26.18
C LEU A 435 0.59 -28.62 -25.06
N ALA A 436 -0.59 -28.08 -25.40
CA ALA A 436 -1.56 -27.64 -24.40
C ALA A 436 -1.99 -28.79 -23.48
N GLN A 437 -2.27 -29.98 -24.05
CA GLN A 437 -2.62 -31.15 -23.26
C GLN A 437 -1.46 -31.60 -22.36
N ASP A 438 -0.24 -31.68 -22.88
CA ASP A 438 0.94 -32.08 -22.10
C ASP A 438 1.21 -31.14 -20.92
N LEU A 439 0.99 -29.84 -21.11
CA LEU A 439 1.14 -28.82 -20.07
C LEU A 439 0.06 -28.93 -19.00
N VAL A 440 -1.21 -29.16 -19.40
CA VAL A 440 -2.31 -29.39 -18.45
C VAL A 440 -2.05 -30.66 -17.64
N ASP A 441 -1.75 -31.78 -18.31
CA ASP A 441 -1.45 -33.05 -17.66
C ASP A 441 -0.23 -32.93 -16.71
N ALA A 442 0.68 -31.97 -16.96
CA ALA A 442 1.86 -31.74 -16.13
C ALA A 442 1.50 -30.91 -14.91
N ALA A 443 0.68 -29.88 -15.09
CA ALA A 443 0.14 -29.05 -14.03
C ALA A 443 -0.73 -29.84 -13.03
N GLU A 444 -1.38 -30.92 -13.47
CA GLU A 444 -2.10 -31.87 -12.59
C GLU A 444 -1.16 -32.69 -11.68
N GLN A 445 0.10 -32.88 -12.08
CA GLN A 445 1.06 -33.75 -11.37
C GLN A 445 2.12 -32.99 -10.57
N THR A 446 2.08 -31.66 -10.56
CA THR A 446 3.04 -30.81 -9.85
C THR A 446 2.35 -29.74 -9.02
N ASP A 447 3.00 -29.28 -7.97
CA ASP A 447 2.59 -28.09 -7.20
C ASP A 447 3.20 -26.78 -7.75
N LYS A 448 4.08 -26.88 -8.75
CA LYS A 448 4.68 -25.73 -9.43
C LYS A 448 3.68 -25.07 -10.37
N LEU A 449 3.81 -23.75 -10.54
CA LEU A 449 2.92 -22.99 -11.39
C LEU A 449 3.27 -23.20 -12.86
N VAL A 450 2.28 -23.55 -13.69
CA VAL A 450 2.41 -23.61 -15.15
C VAL A 450 1.63 -22.46 -15.77
N CYS A 451 2.31 -21.58 -16.48
CA CYS A 451 1.74 -20.45 -17.19
C CYS A 451 1.84 -20.68 -18.70
N VAL A 452 0.74 -20.50 -19.42
CA VAL A 452 0.71 -20.60 -20.88
C VAL A 452 0.33 -19.26 -21.47
N ILE A 453 1.14 -18.77 -22.41
CA ILE A 453 0.83 -17.54 -23.13
C ILE A 453 0.36 -17.91 -24.53
N TRP A 454 -0.93 -17.77 -24.78
CA TRP A 454 -1.55 -18.15 -26.04
C TRP A 454 -1.55 -16.97 -27.02
N GLY A 455 -0.62 -17.00 -27.97
CA GLY A 455 -0.47 -16.01 -29.04
C GLY A 455 -1.11 -16.41 -30.38
N SER A 456 -1.84 -17.53 -30.43
CA SER A 456 -2.37 -18.10 -31.67
C SER A 456 -3.64 -17.37 -32.19
N PRO A 457 -3.89 -17.31 -33.52
CA PRO A 457 -5.09 -16.73 -34.14
C PRO A 457 -6.41 -17.41 -33.76
N VAL A 458 -7.50 -16.65 -33.90
CA VAL A 458 -8.88 -17.11 -33.74
C VAL A 458 -9.17 -18.25 -34.74
N GLY A 459 -9.73 -19.37 -34.26
CA GLY A 459 -10.00 -20.57 -35.07
C GLY A 459 -9.16 -21.81 -34.75
N THR A 460 -8.14 -21.69 -33.89
CA THR A 460 -7.35 -22.83 -33.33
C THR A 460 -7.62 -23.03 -31.84
N GLU A 461 -8.78 -22.54 -31.40
CA GLU A 461 -9.07 -22.32 -29.99
C GLU A 461 -9.53 -23.57 -29.25
N ALA A 462 -9.72 -24.75 -29.85
CA ALA A 462 -10.15 -25.92 -29.06
C ALA A 462 -9.17 -26.20 -27.92
N ALA A 463 -7.87 -26.24 -28.22
CA ALA A 463 -6.82 -26.33 -27.20
C ALA A 463 -6.84 -25.16 -26.20
N TYR A 464 -7.20 -23.96 -26.63
CA TYR A 464 -7.29 -22.79 -25.74
C TYR A 464 -8.56 -22.83 -24.86
N ARG A 465 -9.74 -22.88 -25.46
CA ARG A 465 -11.07 -22.82 -24.82
C ARG A 465 -11.42 -24.07 -24.05
N GLU A 466 -11.09 -25.25 -24.56
CA GLU A 466 -11.49 -26.52 -23.94
C GLU A 466 -10.37 -27.05 -23.03
N THR A 467 -9.11 -27.09 -23.50
CA THR A 467 -8.00 -27.68 -22.73
C THR A 467 -7.40 -26.69 -21.72
N LEU A 468 -6.92 -25.52 -22.16
CA LEU A 468 -6.24 -24.56 -21.28
C LEU A 468 -7.21 -23.87 -20.31
N LEU A 469 -8.29 -23.27 -20.83
CA LEU A 469 -9.30 -22.59 -20.01
C LEU A 469 -10.17 -23.56 -19.19
N GLY A 470 -10.29 -24.82 -19.63
CA GLY A 470 -10.93 -25.88 -18.85
C GLY A 470 -10.08 -26.38 -17.68
N SER A 471 -8.77 -26.06 -17.65
CA SER A 471 -7.89 -26.44 -16.54
C SER A 471 -7.89 -25.39 -15.43
N SER A 472 -8.10 -25.84 -14.19
CA SER A 472 -7.90 -25.02 -13.00
C SER A 472 -6.42 -24.95 -12.54
N ARG A 473 -5.54 -25.74 -13.17
CA ARG A 473 -4.13 -25.89 -12.80
C ARG A 473 -3.17 -25.05 -13.66
N VAL A 474 -3.63 -24.60 -14.83
CA VAL A 474 -2.84 -23.75 -15.74
C VAL A 474 -3.31 -22.31 -15.67
N ALA A 475 -2.37 -21.37 -15.56
CA ALA A 475 -2.64 -19.95 -15.71
C ALA A 475 -2.45 -19.54 -17.17
N THR A 476 -3.53 -19.12 -17.84
CA THR A 476 -3.50 -18.78 -19.26
C THR A 476 -3.50 -17.27 -19.46
N PHE A 477 -2.64 -16.79 -20.35
CA PHE A 477 -2.45 -15.38 -20.68
C PHE A 477 -2.53 -15.16 -22.19
N ARG A 478 -2.82 -13.92 -22.60
CA ARG A 478 -2.75 -13.47 -23.99
C ARG A 478 -1.52 -12.63 -24.31
N THR A 479 -0.87 -12.04 -23.30
CA THR A 479 0.26 -11.13 -23.47
C THR A 479 1.44 -11.53 -22.57
N PHE A 480 2.65 -11.20 -23.01
CA PHE A 480 3.87 -11.47 -22.23
C PHE A 480 3.92 -10.58 -21.00
N ALA A 481 3.59 -9.29 -21.17
CA ALA A 481 3.61 -8.30 -20.10
C ALA A 481 2.67 -8.66 -18.93
N ASN A 482 1.45 -9.13 -19.20
CA ASN A 482 0.53 -9.51 -18.13
C ASN A 482 0.96 -10.79 -17.43
N CYS A 483 1.52 -11.76 -18.16
CA CYS A 483 2.11 -12.96 -17.57
C CYS A 483 3.26 -12.59 -16.62
N VAL A 484 4.20 -11.75 -17.06
CA VAL A 484 5.31 -11.27 -16.22
C VAL A 484 4.80 -10.53 -14.99
N THR A 485 3.84 -9.62 -15.16
CA THR A 485 3.22 -8.86 -14.06
C THR A 485 2.58 -9.77 -13.02
N ALA A 486 1.77 -10.73 -13.46
CA ALA A 486 1.06 -11.66 -12.57
C ALA A 486 2.00 -12.65 -11.87
N VAL A 487 3.01 -13.18 -12.57
CA VAL A 487 4.03 -14.07 -11.99
C VAL A 487 4.86 -13.33 -10.95
N ARG A 488 5.27 -12.09 -11.24
CA ARG A 488 5.96 -11.23 -10.26
C ARG A 488 5.10 -11.00 -9.03
N ALA A 489 3.85 -10.58 -9.22
CA ALA A 489 2.91 -10.35 -8.13
C ALA A 489 2.73 -11.60 -7.26
N HIS A 490 2.67 -12.79 -7.86
CA HIS A 490 2.59 -14.06 -7.15
C HIS A 490 3.80 -14.34 -6.26
N LEU A 491 5.01 -14.20 -6.80
CA LEU A 491 6.25 -14.42 -6.04
C LEU A 491 6.44 -13.36 -4.96
N ASP A 492 6.20 -12.08 -5.27
CA ASP A 492 6.28 -10.96 -4.33
C ASP A 492 5.29 -11.15 -3.16
N HIS A 493 4.04 -11.49 -3.46
CA HIS A 493 3.02 -11.70 -2.44
C HIS A 493 3.33 -12.92 -1.56
N ALA A 494 3.87 -14.01 -2.13
CA ALA A 494 4.31 -15.16 -1.36
C ALA A 494 5.46 -14.84 -0.40
N ARG A 495 6.44 -14.02 -0.83
CA ARG A 495 7.54 -13.55 0.03
C ARG A 495 7.04 -12.63 1.14
N PHE A 496 6.15 -11.70 0.79
CA PHE A 496 5.52 -10.78 1.72
C PHE A 496 4.77 -11.54 2.82
N THR A 497 3.80 -12.38 2.45
CA THR A 497 2.96 -13.13 3.40
C THR A 497 3.77 -14.09 4.28
N ALA A 498 4.85 -14.68 3.77
CA ALA A 498 5.71 -15.60 4.53
C ALA A 498 6.39 -14.94 5.74
N SER A 499 6.69 -13.64 5.64
CA SER A 499 7.42 -12.88 6.66
C SER A 499 6.56 -11.80 7.34
N TYR A 500 5.31 -11.62 6.88
CA TYR A 500 4.45 -10.55 7.34
C TYR A 500 4.21 -10.62 8.85
N ARG A 501 4.36 -9.47 9.49
CA ARG A 501 3.99 -9.21 10.87
C ARG A 501 3.20 -7.92 10.87
N SER A 502 2.05 -7.96 11.52
CA SER A 502 1.19 -6.78 11.57
C SER A 502 1.85 -5.69 12.41
N PRO A 503 2.02 -4.47 11.87
CA PRO A 503 2.52 -3.37 12.66
C PRO A 503 1.51 -2.90 13.72
N PHE A 504 0.24 -3.29 13.61
CA PHE A 504 -0.80 -2.95 14.59
C PHE A 504 -0.65 -3.71 15.92
N ASP A 505 -0.02 -4.90 15.92
CA ASP A 505 0.21 -5.67 17.15
C ASP A 505 1.24 -4.96 18.05
N GLU A 506 2.28 -4.40 17.44
CA GLU A 506 3.39 -3.68 18.10
C GLU A 506 3.15 -2.17 18.22
N ALA A 507 2.04 -1.67 17.67
CA ALA A 507 1.71 -0.27 17.73
C ALA A 507 1.59 0.19 19.20
N PRO A 508 2.19 1.35 19.53
CA PRO A 508 2.23 1.76 20.91
C PRO A 508 0.87 2.32 21.34
N ARG A 509 0.40 1.89 22.51
CA ARG A 509 -0.93 2.23 23.06
C ARG A 509 -0.88 3.34 24.12
N THR A 510 0.30 3.65 24.64
CA THR A 510 0.49 4.67 25.69
C THR A 510 1.55 5.69 25.27
N PRO A 511 1.47 6.95 25.74
CA PRO A 511 2.52 7.93 25.49
C PRO A 511 3.84 7.56 26.17
N SER A 512 4.94 7.85 25.49
CA SER A 512 6.29 7.71 26.00
C SER A 512 6.59 8.77 27.07
N PRO A 513 7.62 8.56 27.91
CA PRO A 513 8.14 9.62 28.78
C PRO A 513 8.55 10.88 28.01
N SER A 514 8.93 10.74 26.75
CA SER A 514 9.35 11.84 25.87
C SER A 514 8.20 12.74 25.45
N PHE A 515 6.98 12.21 25.32
CA PHE A 515 5.81 12.93 24.84
C PHE A 515 5.56 14.24 25.59
N ARG A 516 5.55 14.20 26.94
CA ARG A 516 5.32 15.40 27.77
C ARG A 516 6.38 16.48 27.56
N LYS A 517 7.64 16.06 27.40
CA LYS A 517 8.76 16.99 27.17
C LYS A 517 8.69 17.60 25.77
N ALA A 518 8.34 16.80 24.77
CA ALA A 518 8.15 17.23 23.40
C ALA A 518 7.03 18.27 23.29
N ARG A 519 5.85 17.96 23.82
CA ARG A 519 4.70 18.85 23.82
C ARG A 519 4.95 20.19 24.50
N ALA A 520 5.75 20.22 25.57
CA ALA A 520 6.15 21.46 26.24
C ALA A 520 7.06 22.38 25.40
N LEU A 521 7.68 21.86 24.33
CA LEU A 521 8.48 22.62 23.39
C LEU A 521 7.66 23.13 22.19
N MET A 522 6.45 22.62 21.99
CA MET A 522 5.59 22.96 20.86
C MET A 522 4.82 24.24 21.09
N ARG A 523 4.57 24.97 19.99
CA ARG A 523 3.82 26.22 19.98
C ARG A 523 2.78 26.14 18.86
N PRO A 524 1.49 26.00 19.19
CA PRO A 524 0.44 25.78 18.20
C PRO A 524 0.48 26.80 17.05
N GLY A 525 0.46 26.30 15.80
CA GLY A 525 0.47 27.12 14.59
C GLY A 525 1.79 27.83 14.27
N GLU A 526 2.85 27.62 15.05
CA GLU A 526 4.16 28.24 14.83
C GLU A 526 5.20 27.23 14.32
N ALA A 527 6.11 27.72 13.47
CA ALA A 527 7.34 27.03 13.15
C ALA A 527 8.35 27.18 14.30
N LEU A 528 8.96 26.07 14.69
CA LEU A 528 10.00 26.05 15.72
C LEU A 528 11.33 26.54 15.13
N SER A 529 12.10 27.29 15.92
CA SER A 529 13.49 27.57 15.55
C SER A 529 14.31 26.29 15.50
N GLU A 530 15.40 26.28 14.71
CA GLU A 530 16.27 25.10 14.56
C GLU A 530 16.70 24.54 15.93
N HIS A 531 16.98 25.41 16.90
CA HIS A 531 17.36 24.98 18.24
C HIS A 531 16.21 24.23 18.94
N ALA A 532 14.99 24.78 18.90
CA ALA A 532 13.81 24.16 19.50
C ALA A 532 13.44 22.83 18.80
N ALA A 533 13.53 22.78 17.46
CA ALA A 533 13.33 21.56 16.69
C ALA A 533 14.37 20.48 17.06
N LYS A 534 15.65 20.83 17.24
CA LYS A 534 16.67 19.88 17.70
C LYS A 534 16.49 19.44 19.15
N LEU A 535 15.96 20.31 20.03
CA LEU A 535 15.58 19.91 21.39
C LEU A 535 14.40 18.92 21.38
N LEU A 536 13.45 19.08 20.46
CA LEU A 536 12.36 18.14 20.21
C LEU A 536 12.91 16.78 19.74
N LEU A 537 13.80 16.76 18.74
CA LEU A 537 14.50 15.53 18.30
C LEU A 537 15.22 14.84 19.46
N ARG A 538 15.96 15.60 20.27
CA ARG A 538 16.68 15.09 21.44
C ARG A 538 15.75 14.55 22.52
N ALA A 539 14.54 15.09 22.67
CA ALA A 539 13.54 14.56 23.60
C ALA A 539 13.12 13.12 23.23
N TYR A 540 13.06 12.80 21.94
CA TYR A 540 12.85 11.45 21.42
C TYR A 540 14.13 10.62 21.27
N GLY A 541 15.26 11.11 21.79
CA GLY A 541 16.55 10.42 21.76
C GLY A 541 17.29 10.51 20.42
N ILE A 542 16.78 11.23 19.42
CA ILE A 542 17.47 11.43 18.15
C ILE A 542 18.69 12.33 18.41
N ARG A 543 19.86 11.86 17.96
CA ARG A 543 21.14 12.52 18.23
C ARG A 543 21.29 13.75 17.36
N VAL A 544 21.63 14.87 18.00
CA VAL A 544 22.00 16.14 17.36
C VAL A 544 23.48 16.47 17.67
N PRO A 545 24.14 17.34 16.90
CA PRO A 545 25.49 17.81 17.20
C PRO A 545 25.60 18.42 18.60
N ARG A 546 26.81 18.45 19.15
CA ARG A 546 27.06 19.33 20.31
C ARG A 546 26.91 20.77 19.83
N GLU A 547 25.99 21.49 20.44
CA GLU A 547 25.68 22.86 20.03
C GLU A 547 25.29 23.74 21.21
N GLN A 548 25.44 25.05 21.04
CA GLN A 548 25.01 26.05 22.01
C GLN A 548 24.44 27.27 21.27
N LEU A 549 23.22 27.67 21.66
CA LEU A 549 22.61 28.92 21.19
C LEU A 549 23.24 30.10 21.93
N VAL A 550 23.68 31.12 21.19
CA VAL A 550 24.35 32.29 21.75
C VAL A 550 23.78 33.59 21.17
N THR A 551 23.80 34.64 21.98
CA THR A 551 23.28 35.97 21.63
C THR A 551 24.37 37.06 21.64
N SER A 552 25.65 36.66 21.66
CA SER A 552 26.77 37.59 21.49
C SER A 552 28.01 36.92 20.88
N ALA A 553 28.83 37.69 20.17
CA ALA A 553 30.09 37.19 19.61
C ALA A 553 31.07 36.65 20.68
N ALA A 554 31.08 37.25 21.88
CA ALA A 554 31.90 36.77 22.99
C ALA A 554 31.40 35.41 23.50
N ALA A 555 30.09 35.21 23.57
CA ALA A 555 29.50 33.91 23.89
C ALA A 555 29.78 32.88 22.78
N ALA A 556 29.73 33.27 21.51
CA ALA A 556 30.04 32.39 20.38
C ALA A 556 31.46 31.83 20.45
N VAL A 557 32.46 32.67 20.76
CA VAL A 557 33.85 32.23 20.91
C VAL A 557 34.00 31.26 22.10
N ARG A 558 33.33 31.52 23.22
CA ARG A 558 33.34 30.59 24.37
C ARG A 558 32.69 29.26 24.03
N ALA A 559 31.53 29.29 23.37
CA ALA A 559 30.83 28.11 22.90
C ALA A 559 31.70 27.27 21.94
N ALA A 560 32.37 27.92 20.99
CA ALA A 560 33.27 27.24 20.06
C ALA A 560 34.43 26.55 20.78
N GLY A 561 34.99 27.17 21.82
CA GLY A 561 36.02 26.55 22.66
C GLY A 561 35.53 25.31 23.43
N LEU A 562 34.25 25.27 23.84
CA LEU A 562 33.64 24.13 24.53
C LEU A 562 33.23 23.01 23.56
N VAL A 563 32.71 23.37 22.39
CA VAL A 563 32.29 22.43 21.33
C VAL A 563 33.50 21.75 20.69
N GLY A 564 34.57 22.52 20.45
CA GLY A 564 35.79 22.11 19.76
C GLY A 564 35.78 22.44 18.27
N TYR A 565 36.90 22.97 17.76
CA TYR A 565 37.09 23.33 16.35
C TYR A 565 37.36 22.10 15.45
N PRO A 566 37.00 22.14 14.14
CA PRO A 566 36.22 23.20 13.49
C PRO A 566 34.74 23.21 13.91
N VAL A 567 34.14 24.39 13.91
CA VAL A 567 32.71 24.61 14.22
C VAL A 567 31.94 25.16 13.03
N VAL A 568 30.63 24.94 13.06
CA VAL A 568 29.65 25.53 12.16
C VAL A 568 28.85 26.57 12.93
N MET A 569 28.56 27.72 12.34
CA MET A 569 27.67 28.73 12.90
C MET A 569 26.43 28.90 12.02
N LYS A 570 25.24 28.85 12.63
CA LYS A 570 23.96 28.98 11.93
C LYS A 570 23.08 30.01 12.64
N ALA A 571 22.46 30.91 11.88
CA ALA A 571 21.41 31.75 12.46
C ALA A 571 20.20 30.91 12.87
N SER A 572 19.58 31.21 14.01
CA SER A 572 18.43 30.49 14.53
C SER A 572 17.29 31.44 14.86
N GLY A 573 16.11 31.14 14.32
CA GLY A 573 14.86 31.88 14.53
C GLY A 573 13.69 31.08 13.95
N GLY A 574 12.47 31.37 14.39
CA GLY A 574 11.26 30.60 13.99
C GLY A 574 10.86 30.75 12.51
N GLN A 575 11.25 31.85 11.85
CA GLN A 575 10.85 32.15 10.46
C GLN A 575 11.96 31.89 9.42
N ILE A 576 12.98 31.10 9.76
CA ILE A 576 14.15 30.89 8.89
C ILE A 576 14.15 29.48 8.28
N ALA A 577 13.44 29.32 7.16
CA ALA A 577 13.42 28.06 6.41
C ALA A 577 14.65 27.91 5.48
N HIS A 578 14.93 28.89 4.60
CA HIS A 578 15.98 28.82 3.57
C HIS A 578 17.33 29.43 3.99
N LYS A 579 17.90 28.94 5.10
CA LYS A 579 19.13 29.49 5.73
C LYS A 579 20.33 29.59 4.79
N THR A 580 20.59 28.53 4.02
CA THR A 580 21.77 28.45 3.14
C THR A 580 21.69 29.46 1.99
N GLU A 581 20.49 29.66 1.44
CA GLU A 581 20.25 30.61 0.33
C GLU A 581 20.45 32.06 0.78
N LEU A 582 20.11 32.37 2.04
CA LEU A 582 20.35 33.67 2.66
C LEU A 582 21.79 33.85 3.18
N GLY A 583 22.67 32.86 3.01
CA GLY A 583 24.04 32.91 3.53
C GLY A 583 24.14 32.85 5.07
N LEU A 584 23.07 32.40 5.74
CA LEU A 584 22.94 32.34 7.20
C LEU A 584 23.62 31.11 7.84
N VAL A 585 24.53 30.46 7.11
CA VAL A 585 25.32 29.31 7.56
C VAL A 585 26.79 29.55 7.22
N LYS A 586 27.66 29.42 8.23
CA LYS A 586 29.12 29.52 8.09
C LYS A 586 29.78 28.24 8.59
N ILE A 587 30.44 27.51 7.69
CA ILE A 587 31.07 26.21 7.96
C ILE A 587 32.59 26.33 8.07
N GLY A 588 33.25 25.35 8.68
CA GLY A 588 34.72 25.24 8.66
C GLY A 588 35.46 26.31 9.47
N LEU A 589 34.82 26.90 10.49
CA LEU A 589 35.44 27.93 11.32
C LEU A 589 36.43 27.24 12.26
N THR A 590 37.71 27.60 12.19
CA THR A 590 38.84 26.93 12.88
C THR A 590 39.50 27.80 13.96
N SER A 591 39.03 29.04 14.13
CA SER A 591 39.64 29.99 15.07
C SER A 591 38.63 30.93 15.72
N ALA A 592 39.02 31.52 16.86
CA ALA A 592 38.20 32.48 17.58
C ALA A 592 37.95 33.80 16.80
N SER A 593 38.88 34.20 15.93
CA SER A 593 38.69 35.36 15.05
C SER A 593 37.60 35.09 14.02
N GLN A 594 37.71 33.97 13.29
CA GLN A 594 36.71 33.55 12.31
C GLN A 594 35.31 33.42 12.92
N VAL A 595 35.20 32.88 14.14
CA VAL A 595 33.91 32.80 14.87
C VAL A 595 33.33 34.18 15.18
N ARG A 596 34.17 35.15 15.57
CA ARG A 596 33.71 36.52 15.86
C ARG A 596 33.23 37.23 14.61
N ASP A 597 33.95 37.06 13.51
CA ASP A 597 33.62 37.69 12.23
C ASP A 597 32.35 37.06 11.64
N ALA A 598 32.25 35.73 11.66
CA ALA A 598 31.05 35.01 11.25
C ALA A 598 29.82 35.40 12.08
N TYR A 599 29.96 35.59 13.40
CA TYR A 599 28.84 36.06 14.23
C TYR A 599 28.29 37.41 13.75
N ARG A 600 29.19 38.37 13.51
CA ARG A 600 28.80 39.72 13.06
C ARG A 600 28.11 39.65 11.71
N GLU A 601 28.72 38.93 10.77
CA GLU A 601 28.18 38.73 9.43
C GLU A 601 26.76 38.14 9.46
N LEU A 602 26.54 37.06 10.22
CA LEU A 602 25.22 36.44 10.36
C LEU A 602 24.18 37.39 10.95
N THR A 603 24.54 38.16 11.98
CA THR A 603 23.61 39.13 12.60
C THR A 603 23.33 40.33 11.72
N ASP A 604 24.30 40.76 10.89
CA ASP A 604 24.11 41.88 9.98
C ASP A 604 23.25 41.48 8.78
N ILE A 605 23.44 40.26 8.23
CA ILE A 605 22.55 39.70 7.21
C ILE A 605 21.12 39.61 7.75
N ALA A 606 20.92 39.01 8.93
CA ALA A 606 19.58 38.87 9.50
C ALA A 606 18.90 40.23 9.74
N ARG A 607 19.64 41.24 10.22
CA ARG A 607 19.11 42.60 10.37
C ARG A 607 18.74 43.22 9.02
N TYR A 608 19.56 43.03 8.00
CA TYR A 608 19.33 43.57 6.66
C TYR A 608 18.09 42.95 5.99
N GLU A 609 17.92 41.63 6.15
CA GLU A 609 16.78 40.87 5.62
C GLU A 609 15.51 40.99 6.49
N GLY A 610 15.57 41.71 7.62
CA GLY A 610 14.43 41.87 8.53
C GLY A 610 14.01 40.59 9.25
N VAL A 611 14.95 39.66 9.48
CA VAL A 611 14.71 38.36 10.09
C VAL A 611 14.98 38.41 11.60
N ASP A 612 13.97 38.07 12.41
CA ASP A 612 14.12 37.98 13.87
C ASP A 612 14.89 36.71 14.27
N LEU A 613 15.94 36.90 15.08
CA LEU A 613 16.81 35.82 15.57
C LEU A 613 16.57 35.54 17.06
N ASP A 614 16.43 34.27 17.41
CA ASP A 614 16.63 33.78 18.77
C ASP A 614 18.13 33.85 19.16
N GLY A 615 19.01 33.73 18.17
CA GLY A 615 20.46 33.83 18.31
C GLY A 615 21.21 33.14 17.17
N VAL A 616 22.49 32.81 17.43
CA VAL A 616 23.34 32.03 16.53
C VAL A 616 23.69 30.72 17.22
N LEU A 617 23.49 29.59 16.55
CA LEU A 617 23.92 28.28 17.02
C LEU A 617 25.39 28.06 16.66
N VAL A 618 26.21 27.74 17.65
CA VAL A 618 27.59 27.25 17.45
C VAL A 618 27.58 25.73 17.57
N CYS A 619 27.82 25.03 16.47
CA CYS A 619 27.63 23.59 16.34
C CYS A 619 28.94 22.86 16.04
N GLN A 620 29.06 21.64 16.53
CA GLN A 620 30.11 20.70 16.12
C GLN A 620 30.01 20.42 14.62
N MET A 621 31.14 20.49 13.91
CA MET A 621 31.20 20.08 12.50
C MET A 621 31.26 18.56 12.37
N VAL A 622 30.40 17.99 11.51
CA VAL A 622 30.30 16.55 11.23
C VAL A 622 30.46 16.34 9.72
N GLU A 623 31.61 15.81 9.29
CA GLU A 623 31.99 15.81 7.86
C GLU A 623 31.99 14.41 7.20
N ARG A 624 31.72 13.35 7.97
CA ARG A 624 31.89 11.96 7.48
C ARG A 624 30.58 11.21 7.56
N GLY A 625 30.02 10.84 6.41
CA GLY A 625 28.85 9.99 6.35
C GLY A 625 28.12 10.08 5.02
N VAL A 626 26.92 9.52 5.00
CA VAL A 626 25.93 9.69 3.93
C VAL A 626 24.86 10.65 4.44
N GLU A 627 24.60 11.71 3.69
CA GLU A 627 23.51 12.63 3.99
C GLU A 627 22.19 11.95 3.62
N MET A 628 21.24 11.96 4.56
CA MET A 628 19.90 11.43 4.44
C MET A 628 18.90 12.54 4.77
N VAL A 629 17.66 12.35 4.35
CA VAL A 629 16.50 13.09 4.83
C VAL A 629 15.56 12.13 5.54
N VAL A 630 15.01 12.54 6.68
CA VAL A 630 13.91 11.85 7.36
C VAL A 630 12.90 12.91 7.78
N GLY A 631 11.62 12.72 7.44
CA GLY A 631 10.60 13.72 7.72
C GLY A 631 9.23 13.15 8.01
N VAL A 632 8.36 14.03 8.52
CA VAL A 632 6.94 13.79 8.76
C VAL A 632 6.13 14.80 7.96
N THR A 633 5.16 14.32 7.21
CA THR A 633 4.14 15.16 6.55
C THR A 633 2.76 14.61 6.85
N HIS A 634 1.72 15.44 6.77
CA HIS A 634 0.34 15.00 6.91
C HIS A 634 -0.32 14.77 5.56
N ASP A 635 -1.02 13.65 5.43
CA ASP A 635 -1.90 13.31 4.32
C ASP A 635 -3.35 13.28 4.81
N ASP A 636 -4.27 13.86 4.04
CA ASP A 636 -5.68 14.03 4.44
C ASP A 636 -6.41 12.71 4.69
N LEU A 637 -5.98 11.63 4.02
CA LEU A 637 -6.62 10.31 4.11
C LEU A 637 -5.98 9.44 5.19
N PHE A 638 -4.66 9.48 5.30
CA PHE A 638 -3.89 8.58 6.18
C PHE A 638 -3.41 9.21 7.48
N GLY A 639 -3.46 10.54 7.59
CA GLY A 639 -2.89 11.30 8.71
C GLY A 639 -1.36 11.43 8.56
N PRO A 640 -0.58 11.26 9.63
CA PRO A 640 0.87 11.40 9.54
C PRO A 640 1.48 10.37 8.59
N THR A 641 2.53 10.77 7.90
CA THR A 641 3.33 9.94 7.00
C THR A 641 4.80 10.17 7.31
N VAL A 642 5.63 9.12 7.22
CA VAL A 642 7.08 9.21 7.44
C VAL A 642 7.77 8.99 6.10
N THR A 643 8.69 9.89 5.77
CA THR A 643 9.52 9.82 4.57
C THR A 643 10.98 9.59 4.95
N VAL A 644 11.68 8.74 4.21
CA VAL A 644 13.15 8.63 4.24
C VAL A 644 13.68 8.73 2.82
N GLY A 645 14.79 9.42 2.63
CA GLY A 645 15.45 9.54 1.34
C GLY A 645 16.92 9.87 1.49
N LEU A 646 17.65 9.88 0.38
CA LEU A 646 18.99 10.47 0.39
C LEU A 646 18.86 12.00 0.57
N GLY A 647 19.83 12.60 1.27
CA GLY A 647 19.87 14.03 1.54
C GLY A 647 20.77 14.79 0.57
N GLY A 648 20.70 16.11 0.63
CA GLY A 648 21.54 17.01 -0.14
C GLY A 648 20.96 17.42 -1.50
N VAL A 649 21.55 18.47 -2.08
CA VAL A 649 21.00 19.23 -3.22
C VAL A 649 20.65 18.38 -4.44
N LEU A 650 21.51 17.44 -4.82
CA LEU A 650 21.27 16.60 -6.00
C LEU A 650 20.11 15.61 -5.80
N VAL A 651 19.78 15.27 -4.55
CA VAL A 651 18.72 14.29 -4.27
C VAL A 651 17.34 14.94 -4.23
N GLU A 652 17.24 16.18 -3.77
CA GLU A 652 15.98 16.97 -3.85
C GLU A 652 15.45 17.03 -5.29
N VAL A 653 16.36 17.07 -6.27
CA VAL A 653 16.03 17.01 -7.71
C VAL A 653 15.64 15.60 -8.16
N LEU A 654 16.29 14.55 -7.65
CA LEU A 654 16.03 13.16 -8.04
C LEU A 654 14.79 12.56 -7.38
N GLN A 655 14.29 13.17 -6.30
CA GLN A 655 13.14 12.72 -5.52
C GLN A 655 13.24 11.25 -5.06
N ASP A 656 14.47 10.80 -4.73
CA ASP A 656 14.75 9.44 -4.30
C ASP A 656 14.33 9.23 -2.84
N THR A 657 13.04 8.97 -2.64
CA THR A 657 12.41 8.87 -1.32
C THR A 657 11.49 7.65 -1.24
N ALA A 658 11.37 7.12 -0.04
CA ALA A 658 10.40 6.10 0.34
C ALA A 658 9.49 6.64 1.43
N VAL A 659 8.20 6.32 1.34
CA VAL A 659 7.16 6.78 2.27
C VAL A 659 6.53 5.58 2.97
N ARG A 660 6.08 5.78 4.21
CA ARG A 660 5.26 4.85 5.00
C ARG A 660 4.22 5.60 5.82
N VAL A 661 3.06 4.96 6.02
CA VAL A 661 2.03 5.40 6.96
C VAL A 661 2.20 4.67 8.28
N PRO A 662 2.42 5.37 9.42
CA PRO A 662 2.40 4.76 10.74
C PRO A 662 1.06 4.11 11.13
N PRO A 663 1.06 3.02 11.91
CA PRO A 663 2.24 2.31 12.40
C PRO A 663 2.86 1.39 11.33
N PHE A 664 4.18 1.22 11.40
CA PHE A 664 5.01 0.27 10.67
C PHE A 664 6.15 -0.25 11.56
N GLY A 665 6.64 -1.45 11.27
CA GLY A 665 7.71 -2.11 12.05
C GLY A 665 9.12 -1.85 11.50
N GLU A 666 10.14 -2.34 12.21
CA GLU A 666 11.55 -2.24 11.77
C GLU A 666 11.81 -2.89 10.41
N VAL A 667 11.13 -3.99 10.10
CA VAL A 667 11.24 -4.67 8.80
C VAL A 667 10.81 -3.72 7.68
N GLN A 668 9.64 -3.09 7.82
CA GLN A 668 9.13 -2.13 6.85
C GLN A 668 10.03 -0.88 6.76
N ALA A 669 10.63 -0.44 7.87
CA ALA A 669 11.61 0.66 7.86
C ALA A 669 12.91 0.29 7.12
N ARG A 670 13.36 -0.97 7.20
CA ARG A 670 14.49 -1.47 6.40
C ARG A 670 14.13 -1.55 4.92
N ASP A 671 12.91 -1.99 4.60
CA ASP A 671 12.42 -2.05 3.22
C ASP A 671 12.43 -0.67 2.55
N MET A 672 12.03 0.39 3.28
CA MET A 672 12.15 1.78 2.80
C MET A 672 13.56 2.13 2.32
N LEU A 673 14.60 1.62 2.99
CA LEU A 673 15.98 1.88 2.60
C LEU A 673 16.39 1.10 1.35
N THR A 674 15.80 -0.08 1.12
CA THR A 674 16.08 -0.90 -0.08
C THR A 674 15.40 -0.35 -1.33
N GLU A 675 14.32 0.42 -1.17
CA GLU A 675 13.61 1.10 -2.26
C GLU A 675 14.35 2.28 -2.85
N LEU A 676 15.31 2.84 -2.11
CA LEU A 676 16.09 3.98 -2.57
C LEU A 676 16.97 3.58 -3.77
N ARG A 677 16.85 4.30 -4.87
CA ARG A 677 17.66 4.10 -6.08
C ARG A 677 19.15 4.27 -5.79
N GLY A 678 19.50 5.20 -4.90
CA GLY A 678 20.86 5.43 -4.45
C GLY A 678 21.29 4.59 -3.24
N ARG A 679 20.58 3.51 -2.90
CA ARG A 679 20.91 2.60 -1.80
C ARG A 679 22.39 2.20 -1.73
N ALA A 680 23.03 2.00 -2.88
CA ALA A 680 24.45 1.65 -2.96
C ALA A 680 25.38 2.62 -2.21
N LEU A 681 25.00 3.90 -2.06
CA LEU A 681 25.73 4.88 -1.25
C LEU A 681 25.82 4.48 0.22
N LEU A 682 24.76 3.87 0.75
CA LEU A 682 24.69 3.37 2.13
C LEU A 682 25.53 2.10 2.33
N ASP A 683 25.73 1.30 1.29
CA ASP A 683 26.56 0.09 1.33
C ASP A 683 28.07 0.42 1.22
N GLY A 684 28.41 1.66 0.87
CA GLY A 684 29.78 2.15 0.72
C GLY A 684 30.24 2.11 -0.73
N VAL A 685 30.55 3.30 -1.28
CA VAL A 685 31.06 3.45 -2.65
C VAL A 685 32.47 4.02 -2.66
N ARG A 686 33.27 3.62 -3.67
CA ARG A 686 34.61 4.20 -3.95
C ARG A 686 35.53 4.21 -2.71
N GLY A 687 35.56 3.13 -1.94
CA GLY A 687 36.41 2.98 -0.76
C GLY A 687 35.88 3.67 0.51
N ARG A 688 34.70 4.28 0.48
CA ARG A 688 34.01 4.75 1.70
C ARG A 688 33.48 3.54 2.49
N PRO A 689 33.52 3.60 3.84
CA PRO A 689 32.95 2.54 4.66
C PRO A 689 31.41 2.51 4.55
N PRO A 690 30.77 1.35 4.77
CA PRO A 690 29.31 1.25 4.85
C PRO A 690 28.73 2.14 5.95
N ALA A 691 27.55 2.69 5.71
CA ALA A 691 26.80 3.53 6.65
C ALA A 691 26.18 2.70 7.78
N ASP A 692 25.89 3.36 8.90
CA ASP A 692 25.22 2.77 10.06
C ASP A 692 23.70 2.66 9.86
N LEU A 693 23.28 1.62 9.17
CA LEU A 693 21.88 1.37 8.82
C LEU A 693 20.98 1.15 10.04
N ASP A 694 21.50 0.49 11.06
CA ASP A 694 20.72 0.21 12.28
C ASP A 694 20.41 1.51 13.01
N ALA A 695 21.37 2.44 13.05
CA ALA A 695 21.12 3.78 13.58
C ALA A 695 20.14 4.60 12.74
N LEU A 696 20.16 4.45 11.41
CA LEU A 696 19.19 5.11 10.53
C LEU A 696 17.77 4.57 10.78
N VAL A 697 17.61 3.24 10.84
CA VAL A 697 16.32 2.59 11.16
C VAL A 697 15.80 3.06 12.52
N GLU A 698 16.66 3.12 13.54
CA GLU A 698 16.29 3.63 14.86
C GLU A 698 15.80 5.08 14.82
N VAL A 699 16.41 5.94 14.00
CA VAL A 699 15.92 7.32 13.80
C VAL A 699 14.54 7.31 13.13
N VAL A 700 14.32 6.51 12.09
CA VAL A 700 13.02 6.39 11.42
C VAL A 700 11.94 5.90 12.39
N MET A 701 12.24 4.89 13.22
CA MET A 701 11.30 4.37 14.23
C MET A 701 10.97 5.41 15.31
N ARG A 702 11.94 6.23 15.71
CA ARG A 702 11.71 7.36 16.65
C ARG A 702 10.90 8.49 16.03
N VAL A 703 11.14 8.80 14.76
CA VAL A 703 10.35 9.79 14.01
C VAL A 703 8.92 9.31 13.84
N GLN A 704 8.70 8.03 13.52
CA GLN A 704 7.37 7.44 13.54
C GLN A 704 6.72 7.56 14.92
N ARG A 705 7.45 7.23 16.00
CA ARG A 705 6.93 7.31 17.35
C ARG A 705 6.49 8.74 17.69
N MET A 706 7.28 9.73 17.27
CA MET A 706 6.96 11.14 17.38
C MET A 706 5.68 11.49 16.60
N ALA A 707 5.57 11.04 15.35
CA ALA A 707 4.41 11.28 14.50
C ALA A 707 3.11 10.68 15.07
N LEU A 708 3.16 9.46 15.62
CA LEU A 708 2.01 8.82 16.28
C LEU A 708 1.61 9.55 17.57
N GLU A 709 2.57 9.98 18.39
CA GLU A 709 2.28 10.60 19.67
C GLU A 709 1.80 12.06 19.55
N LEU A 710 2.44 12.84 18.69
CA LEU A 710 2.10 14.26 18.50
C LEU A 710 0.92 14.43 17.55
N GLY A 711 0.70 13.49 16.61
CA GLY A 711 -0.40 13.55 15.64
C GLY A 711 -0.47 14.90 14.94
N ASP A 712 -1.67 15.46 14.86
CA ASP A 712 -1.93 16.77 14.26
C ASP A 712 -1.22 17.94 14.98
N GLU A 713 -0.73 17.76 16.22
CA GLU A 713 0.05 18.81 16.88
C GLU A 713 1.38 19.06 16.12
N LEU A 714 1.93 18.07 15.41
CA LEU A 714 3.13 18.19 14.57
C LEU A 714 2.74 18.19 13.08
N ALA A 715 2.51 19.34 12.48
CA ALA A 715 2.12 19.41 11.06
C ALA A 715 3.23 18.88 10.13
N GLU A 716 4.48 19.26 10.40
CA GLU A 716 5.63 18.93 9.56
C GLU A 716 6.90 18.75 10.39
N LEU A 717 7.74 17.80 9.98
CA LEU A 717 9.11 17.65 10.46
C LEU A 717 10.00 17.36 9.25
N ASP A 718 11.11 18.08 9.14
CA ASP A 718 12.16 17.79 8.16
C ASP A 718 13.52 17.74 8.84
N ILE A 719 14.19 16.58 8.77
CA ILE A 719 15.55 16.37 9.25
C ILE A 719 16.47 16.28 8.03
N ASN A 720 16.91 17.44 7.54
CA ASN A 720 17.73 17.54 6.34
C ASN A 720 18.91 18.53 6.52
N PRO A 721 20.16 18.07 6.63
CA PRO A 721 20.60 16.69 6.51
C PRO A 721 20.61 15.92 7.85
N LEU A 722 20.18 14.67 7.79
CA LEU A 722 20.53 13.61 8.74
C LEU A 722 21.82 12.92 8.26
N MET A 723 22.93 13.12 8.97
CA MET A 723 24.21 12.50 8.62
C MET A 723 24.31 11.09 9.20
N VAL A 724 24.33 10.06 8.35
CA VAL A 724 24.54 8.66 8.74
C VAL A 724 26.03 8.34 8.69
N LEU A 725 26.64 8.12 9.86
CA LEU A 725 28.07 7.90 10.01
C LEU A 725 28.44 6.46 9.61
N PRO A 726 29.74 6.12 9.52
CA PRO A 726 30.15 4.74 9.27
C PRO A 726 29.58 3.77 10.31
N ARG A 727 29.36 2.53 9.91
CA ARG A 727 28.77 1.48 10.75
C ARG A 727 29.30 1.46 12.19
N GLY A 728 28.39 1.51 13.16
CA GLY A 728 28.68 1.54 14.60
C GLY A 728 28.93 2.93 15.19
N GLN A 729 28.84 4.01 14.39
CA GLN A 729 29.07 5.39 14.85
C GLN A 729 27.77 6.20 15.01
N GLY A 730 26.64 5.69 14.52
CA GLY A 730 25.32 6.30 14.65
C GLY A 730 24.89 7.23 13.51
N ALA A 731 23.76 7.89 13.69
CA ALA A 731 23.26 8.96 12.82
C ALA A 731 23.12 10.28 13.62
N VAL A 732 23.30 11.43 12.97
CA VAL A 732 23.29 12.75 13.61
C VAL A 732 22.46 13.74 12.78
N ALA A 733 21.40 14.28 13.35
CA ALA A 733 20.55 15.29 12.72
C ALA A 733 21.25 16.66 12.72
N LEU A 734 21.83 17.06 11.59
CA LEU A 734 22.63 18.28 11.49
C LEU A 734 21.76 19.53 11.38
N ASP A 735 20.56 19.38 10.83
CA ASP A 735 19.51 20.39 10.74
C ASP A 735 18.15 19.78 11.07
N ALA A 736 17.20 20.63 11.42
CA ALA A 736 15.82 20.25 11.67
C ALA A 736 14.90 21.46 11.49
N LEU A 737 13.81 21.26 10.73
CA LEU A 737 12.66 22.13 10.67
C LEU A 737 11.45 21.40 11.26
N ALA A 738 10.67 22.06 12.10
CA ALA A 738 9.44 21.50 12.64
C ALA A 738 8.34 22.57 12.67
N VAL A 739 7.17 22.24 12.13
CA VAL A 739 5.99 23.10 12.13
C VAL A 739 4.94 22.49 13.03
N CYS A 740 4.46 23.26 14.00
CA CYS A 740 3.38 22.82 14.87
C CYS A 740 2.02 23.05 14.19
N GLY A 741 1.13 22.08 14.27
CA GLY A 741 -0.24 22.23 13.79
C GLY A 741 -1.07 23.17 14.65
N PRO A 742 -2.28 23.53 14.19
CA PRO A 742 -3.22 24.33 14.96
C PRO A 742 -3.59 23.57 16.25
N GLY A 743 -3.65 24.29 17.37
CA GLY A 743 -3.94 23.68 18.67
C GLY A 743 -5.34 23.03 18.71
N PRO A 744 -5.65 22.24 19.75
CA PRO A 744 -6.91 21.51 19.85
C PRO A 744 -8.18 22.38 19.71
N ASP A 745 -8.09 23.67 20.04
CA ASP A 745 -9.19 24.65 19.91
C ASP A 745 -9.39 25.22 18.49
N GLY A 746 -8.46 24.96 17.56
CA GLY A 746 -8.52 25.44 16.18
C GLY A 746 -9.50 24.69 15.27
N ARG A 747 -10.01 23.53 15.71
CA ARG A 747 -10.96 22.70 14.93
C ARG A 747 -12.35 23.33 14.77
N HIS A 748 -12.65 24.44 15.46
CA HIS A 748 -13.96 25.10 15.43
C HIS A 748 -14.06 26.37 14.58
N ILE A 749 -13.00 26.82 13.91
CA ILE A 749 -13.06 28.05 13.09
C ILE A 749 -12.94 27.69 11.60
N GLN A 750 -14.09 27.34 11.04
CA GLN A 750 -14.57 27.63 9.68
C GLN A 750 -13.68 27.30 8.47
N HIS A 751 -14.20 26.34 7.68
CA HIS A 751 -14.38 26.53 6.24
C HIS A 751 -14.98 27.93 5.99
N SER A 752 -14.13 28.88 5.63
CA SER A 752 -14.51 30.16 5.04
C SER A 752 -13.64 30.32 3.80
N THR A 753 -14.25 30.08 2.66
CA THR A 753 -13.74 30.45 1.34
C THR A 753 -13.33 31.92 1.33
N ASP A 754 -12.05 32.20 1.09
CA ASP A 754 -11.62 33.47 0.49
C ASP A 754 -10.29 33.23 -0.25
N VAL A 755 -10.41 32.83 -1.52
CA VAL A 755 -9.31 32.90 -2.49
C VAL A 755 -9.49 34.21 -3.25
N ASN A 756 -8.69 35.22 -2.87
CA ASN A 756 -8.47 36.40 -3.68
C ASN A 756 -7.70 36.02 -4.96
N GLN A 757 -8.36 36.09 -6.11
CA GLN A 757 -7.69 36.14 -7.41
C GLN A 757 -7.11 37.55 -7.65
N PRO A 758 -5.86 37.70 -8.10
CA PRO A 758 -5.42 38.94 -8.74
C PRO A 758 -5.90 38.98 -10.20
N PRO A 759 -6.20 40.17 -10.75
CA PRO A 759 -6.87 40.29 -12.05
C PRO A 759 -5.93 40.11 -13.25
N LEU A 760 -6.53 39.49 -14.28
CA LEU A 760 -6.18 39.33 -15.70
C LEU A 760 -5.44 38.05 -16.11
#